data_AF-A0A5B0FNQ6-F1
#
_entry.id   AF-A0A5B0FNQ6-F1
#
_cell.length_a   1.000
_cell.length_b   1.000
_cell.length_c   1.000
_cell.angle_alpha   90.00
_cell.angle_beta   90.00
_cell.angle_gamma   90.00
#
_symmetry.space_group_name_H-M   'P 1'
#
loop_
_entity.id
_entity.type
_entity.pdbx_description
1 polymer ?
#
loop_
_entity_poly.entity_id
_entity_poly.type
_entity_poly.pdbx_seq_one_letter_code
_entity_poly.pdbx_strand_id
1 'polypeptide(L)'
;MKKIFYPIIAAYLLISPVFAQTDASLTTKIEDLFSKLPAQNEAGLKKNMAELEQLGKPALVQIATMLTPLGKGDNTKIQYALGGFTYYASQAGKEIARIAASEAYSEALGKVNDPDSKNFLIYQLQTVGKDESVNALKGYLGDERLSGPAARALARNGSTAAGTALFQALDKAKGAAQIAIIEALGDSKYKEAAPQIEKTATSEDLLLRKVSLYALSEIAAPSSEQVLMLAAQKTLYGYDRSDAAAVYLKYLANLAKTGNAALAEKAAWEIVKNTPDPKQVATKSAALKIYSDIKKRESVPALVSALQSTNPEYRAAALKLGQKYLMANGTAPWLAAMKKATPEVKAEIITMLGHADSQDALPAILKSLTSKDTQVKKAAIWAAGKIGQESSIASLITVTKTASLEEIETVKSSLLTIKGAALPDQIAKAIPTLPAPAKAALIDVLAARAASDKLPVVSAQLKSTDPAVRKSAFGSLKSLATANDLPQLFTLLNSQTAPEDIAAVQHAISAVVKSSGETNAQTDLILKQMQSATVEKQRNYLPVLATIGGKKALGSVVSSYEKGDAATKKTAISSLAAWADASAAKELLTIAEKTTEAGEFDAALTGYVSVAGKSSKTPVLKVIMLREAMGLAKTDTQKEMILKELARYRTINALLFAGKYLDQPNIQTIAAQTVASIALSNRDFYGAEIRELLTKASSLLKGKDSEYQQQAITRHLADMPAGEGFVSLFNGKDLTGWKGLVANPIARAKMSADTLKAKQAKADEAMKKDWYAKDGELIFSGHGDNLCTVKPYGDFEMYVDWKIQKDGDAGIYLRGTPQVQIWDTSRVDVGAQVGSGGLYNNQKNPSKPSKLADNAIGEWNTFHITMIGDRVSVDLNGENVVDNVILENYWDKNLPIFASEQLELQAHGNQINYRDIYVREIPRKEFVLSEEEKKEGFKVLFDGTNMFEWTGNRTDYFIEGGELVVDPKKGGKGNLYTKDEYSDFDFRFEFQLTPGANNGLGIRTPMQGDAAYEGTEIQILDNDADIYKDLKEYQYHGSAYGIIPAKRGFLKPLGEWNYEEVRVQGSKIRVTLNGTVIVDGDLAEASKNGTPDHKEHPGLSRTSGHLGFLGHGSPLKFRNIRINDLSKQKTEPVVSEKKKGKKRK
;
A
#
# COMPACT_ATOMS: atom_id res chain seq x y z
N MET A 1 -69.78 -2.17 -65.55
CA MET A 1 -68.34 -1.94 -65.24
C MET A 1 -68.13 -1.93 -63.72
N LYS A 2 -66.89 -2.09 -63.24
CA LYS A 2 -66.31 -1.91 -61.86
C LYS A 2 -67.21 -1.38 -60.71
N LYS A 3 -67.09 -1.79 -59.43
CA LYS A 3 -66.35 -2.89 -58.75
C LYS A 3 -66.84 -3.07 -57.27
N ILE A 4 -67.33 -4.27 -56.93
CA ILE A 4 -66.96 -5.15 -55.77
C ILE A 4 -67.39 -4.84 -54.30
N PHE A 5 -68.36 -5.65 -53.80
CA PHE A 5 -68.50 -6.44 -52.52
C PHE A 5 -68.09 -5.90 -51.12
N TYR A 6 -68.59 -6.39 -49.96
CA TYR A 6 -69.86 -6.97 -49.40
C TYR A 6 -69.53 -7.56 -47.96
N PRO A 7 -70.46 -8.05 -47.08
CA PRO A 7 -70.39 -7.66 -45.65
C PRO A 7 -70.64 -8.75 -44.54
N ILE A 8 -70.42 -8.34 -43.28
CA ILE A 8 -70.84 -8.84 -41.92
C ILE A 8 -71.00 -10.36 -41.56
N ILE A 9 -70.50 -10.70 -40.35
CA ILE A 9 -70.92 -11.73 -39.34
C ILE A 9 -69.98 -12.94 -39.04
N ALA A 10 -69.76 -13.13 -37.72
CA ALA A 10 -69.34 -14.33 -36.96
C ALA A 10 -67.89 -14.91 -37.01
N ALA A 11 -67.03 -14.42 -36.09
CA ALA A 11 -66.11 -15.16 -35.19
C ALA A 11 -65.18 -14.13 -34.48
N TYR A 12 -65.44 -13.67 -33.25
CA TYR A 12 -65.05 -14.27 -31.96
C TYR A 12 -63.56 -14.69 -31.82
N LEU A 13 -62.94 -14.29 -30.68
CA LEU A 13 -61.51 -14.39 -30.30
C LEU A 13 -60.64 -13.30 -30.99
N LEU A 14 -59.83 -12.46 -30.31
CA LEU A 14 -59.46 -12.30 -28.89
C LEU A 14 -59.07 -10.81 -28.59
N ILE A 15 -59.33 -10.33 -27.35
CA ILE A 15 -58.55 -9.31 -26.56
C ILE A 15 -58.33 -7.90 -27.18
N SER A 16 -58.49 -6.74 -26.53
CA SER A 16 -59.10 -6.29 -25.25
C SER A 16 -59.23 -4.74 -25.26
N PRO A 17 -59.99 -4.09 -24.34
CA PRO A 17 -60.03 -2.62 -24.20
C PRO A 17 -58.73 -2.06 -23.54
N VAL A 18 -58.45 -0.75 -23.37
CA VAL A 18 -59.24 0.37 -22.82
C VAL A 18 -58.70 1.74 -23.32
N PHE A 19 -59.54 2.78 -23.33
CA PHE A 19 -59.13 4.19 -23.49
C PHE A 19 -58.99 4.90 -22.13
N ALA A 20 -58.01 5.82 -22.04
CA ALA A 20 -57.81 6.89 -21.04
C ALA A 20 -57.11 6.59 -19.69
N GLN A 21 -55.98 7.29 -19.46
CA GLN A 21 -55.70 7.94 -18.17
C GLN A 21 -54.72 9.14 -18.30
N THR A 22 -55.27 10.34 -18.06
CA THR A 22 -54.67 11.60 -17.52
C THR A 22 -53.19 11.98 -17.73
N ASP A 23 -52.98 13.23 -18.18
CA ASP A 23 -51.72 13.97 -18.00
C ASP A 23 -51.32 14.14 -16.53
N ALA A 24 -50.19 13.53 -16.13
CA ALA A 24 -49.50 13.91 -14.90
C ALA A 24 -48.74 15.23 -15.07
N SER A 25 -48.82 16.10 -14.05
CA SER A 25 -48.21 17.44 -14.10
C SER A 25 -46.68 17.39 -14.19
N LEU A 26 -46.05 18.46 -14.71
CA LEU A 26 -44.59 18.55 -14.78
C LEU A 26 -43.94 18.42 -13.40
N THR A 27 -44.52 19.08 -12.38
CA THR A 27 -44.08 18.94 -10.98
C THR A 27 -44.15 17.49 -10.51
N THR A 28 -45.25 16.79 -10.78
CA THR A 28 -45.41 15.38 -10.39
C THR A 28 -44.41 14.47 -11.11
N LYS A 29 -44.11 14.73 -12.39
CA LYS A 29 -43.07 14.03 -13.15
C LYS A 29 -41.65 14.34 -12.67
N ILE A 30 -41.42 15.54 -12.13
CA ILE A 30 -40.17 15.90 -11.43
C ILE A 30 -40.10 15.26 -10.06
N GLU A 31 -41.21 15.15 -9.33
CA GLU A 31 -41.27 14.49 -8.02
C GLU A 31 -41.08 12.98 -8.14
N ASP A 32 -41.59 12.37 -9.22
CA ASP A 32 -41.35 10.98 -9.65
C ASP A 32 -39.92 10.79 -10.20
N LEU A 33 -39.39 11.69 -11.03
CA LEU A 33 -37.97 11.61 -11.42
C LEU A 33 -37.04 11.82 -10.21
N PHE A 34 -37.33 12.79 -9.34
CA PHE A 34 -36.67 12.93 -8.05
C PHE A 34 -36.93 11.73 -7.17
N SER A 35 -38.07 11.03 -7.29
CA SER A 35 -38.32 9.73 -6.64
C SER A 35 -37.26 8.75 -7.10
N LYS A 36 -37.07 8.64 -8.41
CA LYS A 36 -36.01 7.92 -9.12
C LYS A 36 -34.64 8.61 -9.11
N LEU A 37 -34.38 9.55 -8.21
CA LEU A 37 -33.01 10.03 -7.96
C LEU A 37 -32.69 10.11 -6.47
N PRO A 38 -31.49 9.70 -6.07
CA PRO A 38 -30.39 9.03 -6.82
C PRO A 38 -30.48 7.47 -6.69
N ALA A 39 -29.77 6.62 -7.44
CA ALA A 39 -30.34 5.28 -7.81
C ALA A 39 -29.61 3.90 -7.48
N GLN A 40 -29.42 2.86 -8.37
CA GLN A 40 -28.75 1.51 -8.12
C GLN A 40 -27.89 0.71 -9.18
N ASN A 41 -27.79 0.98 -10.50
CA ASN A 41 -26.69 0.42 -11.36
C ASN A 41 -26.27 1.27 -12.62
N GLU A 42 -25.06 1.05 -13.19
CA GLU A 42 -24.42 1.92 -14.21
C GLU A 42 -25.15 1.96 -15.57
N ALA A 43 -26.19 1.15 -15.76
CA ALA A 43 -27.16 1.29 -16.86
C ALA A 43 -28.01 2.57 -16.77
N GLY A 44 -27.77 3.43 -15.77
CA GLY A 44 -28.91 3.89 -14.99
C GLY A 44 -29.33 5.34 -15.01
N LEU A 45 -28.47 6.29 -14.65
CA LEU A 45 -28.63 7.68 -15.10
C LEU A 45 -28.11 7.82 -16.54
N LYS A 46 -28.22 6.69 -17.29
CA LYS A 46 -28.49 6.66 -18.72
C LYS A 46 -29.98 6.56 -19.04
N LYS A 47 -30.78 5.86 -18.23
CA LYS A 47 -32.24 5.68 -18.33
C LYS A 47 -33.04 6.71 -17.51
N ASN A 48 -32.71 6.95 -16.25
CA ASN A 48 -33.25 8.08 -15.49
C ASN A 48 -32.90 9.43 -16.14
N MET A 49 -31.73 9.54 -16.77
CA MET A 49 -31.41 10.73 -17.58
C MET A 49 -32.02 10.68 -18.98
N ALA A 50 -32.33 9.51 -19.56
CA ALA A 50 -33.20 9.45 -20.75
C ALA A 50 -34.64 9.88 -20.43
N GLU A 51 -35.10 9.65 -19.20
CA GLU A 51 -36.39 10.12 -18.71
C GLU A 51 -36.37 11.64 -18.48
N LEU A 52 -35.33 12.19 -17.84
CA LEU A 52 -35.12 13.64 -17.76
C LEU A 52 -34.91 14.31 -19.15
N GLU A 53 -34.29 13.62 -20.11
CA GLU A 53 -34.17 14.06 -21.51
C GLU A 53 -35.53 14.09 -22.22
N GLN A 54 -36.43 13.14 -21.93
CA GLN A 54 -37.81 13.12 -22.41
C GLN A 54 -38.69 14.19 -21.76
N LEU A 55 -38.48 14.50 -20.47
CA LEU A 55 -39.14 15.64 -19.81
C LEU A 55 -38.59 16.99 -20.28
N GLY A 56 -37.33 17.01 -20.72
CA GLY A 56 -36.68 18.11 -21.43
C GLY A 56 -36.43 19.37 -20.58
N LYS A 57 -36.14 20.47 -21.29
CA LYS A 57 -35.76 21.77 -20.72
C LYS A 57 -36.69 22.25 -19.58
N PRO A 58 -38.03 22.20 -19.66
CA PRO A 58 -38.89 22.70 -18.58
C PRO A 58 -38.65 22.00 -17.24
N ALA A 59 -38.43 20.69 -17.25
CA ALA A 59 -38.12 19.94 -16.03
C ALA A 59 -36.77 20.32 -15.44
N LEU A 60 -35.74 20.40 -16.29
CA LEU A 60 -34.39 20.82 -15.90
C LEU A 60 -34.37 22.23 -15.29
N VAL A 61 -35.13 23.17 -15.87
CA VAL A 61 -35.28 24.53 -15.32
C VAL A 61 -35.95 24.48 -13.94
N GLN A 62 -37.09 23.79 -13.82
CA GLN A 62 -37.83 23.71 -12.56
C GLN A 62 -36.99 23.08 -11.45
N ILE A 63 -36.33 21.95 -11.73
CA ILE A 63 -35.34 21.29 -10.85
C ILE A 63 -34.25 22.28 -10.41
N ALA A 64 -33.60 22.97 -11.35
CA ALA A 64 -32.53 23.91 -11.04
C ALA A 64 -33.00 25.13 -10.22
N THR A 65 -34.27 25.55 -10.37
CA THR A 65 -34.85 26.60 -9.53
C THR A 65 -35.26 26.17 -8.12
N MET A 66 -35.22 24.87 -7.80
CA MET A 66 -35.45 24.37 -6.44
C MET A 66 -34.19 24.44 -5.55
N LEU A 67 -33.02 24.80 -6.10
CA LEU A 67 -31.79 24.98 -5.31
C LEU A 67 -31.96 26.08 -4.24
N THR A 68 -31.52 25.76 -3.02
CA THR A 68 -31.64 26.62 -1.84
C THR A 68 -30.27 27.10 -1.34
N PRO A 69 -30.19 28.20 -0.57
CA PRO A 69 -28.93 28.67 -0.01
C PRO A 69 -28.30 27.63 0.94
N LEU A 70 -26.96 27.60 0.99
CA LEU A 70 -26.21 26.68 1.86
C LEU A 70 -26.72 26.71 3.31
N GLY A 71 -27.08 25.54 3.84
CA GLY A 71 -27.62 25.38 5.21
C GLY A 71 -29.10 25.78 5.38
N LYS A 72 -29.85 26.03 4.29
CA LYS A 72 -31.30 26.35 4.34
C LYS A 72 -32.22 25.35 3.65
N GLY A 73 -31.68 24.25 3.13
CA GLY A 73 -32.44 23.14 2.55
C GLY A 73 -31.53 22.00 2.12
N ASP A 74 -32.11 20.84 1.81
CA ASP A 74 -31.39 19.73 1.18
C ASP A 74 -31.29 19.95 -0.33
N ASN A 75 -30.09 20.27 -0.81
CA ASN A 75 -29.79 20.37 -2.24
C ASN A 75 -29.33 19.04 -2.85
N THR A 76 -29.11 17.97 -2.07
CA THR A 76 -28.34 16.78 -2.48
C THR A 76 -28.92 16.14 -3.74
N LYS A 77 -30.22 15.77 -3.74
CA LYS A 77 -30.88 15.21 -4.93
C LYS A 77 -30.91 16.17 -6.12
N ILE A 78 -31.00 17.48 -5.88
CA ILE A 78 -31.07 18.50 -6.92
C ILE A 78 -29.71 18.59 -7.62
N GLN A 79 -28.64 18.58 -6.83
CA GLN A 79 -27.27 18.57 -7.31
C GLN A 79 -26.93 17.24 -7.99
N TYR A 80 -27.42 16.10 -7.47
CA TYR A 80 -27.27 14.80 -8.13
C TYR A 80 -28.04 14.74 -9.46
N ALA A 81 -29.29 15.23 -9.52
CA ALA A 81 -30.08 15.27 -10.74
C ALA A 81 -29.37 16.05 -11.86
N LEU A 82 -28.87 17.24 -11.53
CA LEU A 82 -28.24 18.14 -12.48
C LEU A 82 -26.81 17.71 -12.81
N GLY A 83 -26.05 17.20 -11.83
CA GLY A 83 -24.73 16.60 -12.04
C GLY A 83 -24.78 15.36 -12.92
N GLY A 84 -25.71 14.46 -12.62
CA GLY A 84 -26.00 13.25 -13.39
C GLY A 84 -26.43 13.55 -14.81
N PHE A 85 -27.35 14.50 -15.01
CA PHE A 85 -27.77 14.90 -16.36
C PHE A 85 -26.64 15.57 -17.13
N THR A 86 -25.80 16.36 -16.48
CA THR A 86 -24.60 16.95 -17.07
C THR A 86 -23.60 15.89 -17.53
N TYR A 87 -23.31 14.89 -16.68
CA TYR A 87 -22.44 13.77 -17.05
C TYR A 87 -23.01 12.95 -18.21
N TYR A 88 -24.31 12.64 -18.17
CA TYR A 88 -25.03 11.92 -19.23
C TYR A 88 -25.06 12.68 -20.56
N ALA A 89 -25.42 13.97 -20.53
CA ALA A 89 -25.53 14.80 -21.70
C ALA A 89 -24.16 15.13 -22.33
N SER A 90 -23.06 15.04 -21.56
CA SER A 90 -21.70 15.16 -22.07
C SER A 90 -21.21 13.94 -22.88
N GLN A 91 -21.96 12.83 -22.88
CA GLN A 91 -21.56 11.60 -23.58
C GLN A 91 -21.69 11.73 -25.12
N ALA A 92 -20.88 10.94 -25.84
CA ALA A 92 -20.93 10.88 -27.29
C ALA A 92 -22.33 10.49 -27.80
N GLY A 93 -22.87 11.30 -28.73
CA GLY A 93 -24.20 11.11 -29.30
C GLY A 93 -25.36 11.78 -28.55
N LYS A 94 -25.12 12.44 -27.40
CA LYS A 94 -26.17 13.10 -26.59
C LYS A 94 -26.34 14.60 -26.81
N GLU A 95 -26.02 15.09 -28.01
CA GLU A 95 -25.98 16.52 -28.33
C GLU A 95 -27.33 17.27 -28.14
N ILE A 96 -28.48 16.59 -28.26
CA ILE A 96 -29.80 17.20 -27.98
C ILE A 96 -30.01 17.41 -26.48
N ALA A 97 -29.73 16.39 -25.65
CA ALA A 97 -29.74 16.50 -24.19
C ALA A 97 -28.74 17.56 -23.70
N ARG A 98 -27.58 17.67 -24.36
CA ARG A 98 -26.51 18.64 -24.10
C ARG A 98 -27.00 20.09 -24.28
N ILE A 99 -27.72 20.37 -25.36
CA ILE A 99 -28.38 21.67 -25.59
C ILE A 99 -29.46 21.91 -24.53
N ALA A 100 -30.34 20.93 -24.26
CA ALA A 100 -31.42 21.06 -23.29
C ALA A 100 -30.92 21.34 -21.86
N ALA A 101 -29.84 20.68 -21.43
CA ALA A 101 -29.15 20.95 -20.17
C ALA A 101 -28.62 22.39 -20.12
N SER A 102 -27.86 22.76 -21.16
CA SER A 102 -27.20 24.05 -21.26
C SER A 102 -28.18 25.22 -21.24
N GLU A 103 -29.26 25.15 -22.02
CA GLU A 103 -30.31 26.17 -21.99
C GLU A 103 -31.06 26.20 -20.65
N ALA A 104 -31.34 25.04 -20.04
CA ALA A 104 -32.08 24.98 -18.79
C ALA A 104 -31.31 25.60 -17.61
N TYR A 105 -30.02 25.29 -17.48
CA TYR A 105 -29.20 25.84 -16.40
C TYR A 105 -28.94 27.33 -16.62
N SER A 106 -28.80 27.75 -17.89
CA SER A 106 -28.71 29.16 -18.28
C SER A 106 -29.97 29.96 -17.90
N GLU A 107 -31.16 29.38 -18.07
CA GLU A 107 -32.43 29.99 -17.68
C GLU A 107 -32.63 29.99 -16.14
N ALA A 108 -32.28 28.90 -15.47
CA ALA A 108 -32.39 28.77 -14.02
C ALA A 108 -31.40 29.68 -13.25
N LEU A 109 -30.21 29.94 -13.80
CA LEU A 109 -29.24 30.88 -13.24
C LEU A 109 -29.82 32.28 -12.99
N GLY A 110 -30.72 32.75 -13.86
CA GLY A 110 -31.41 34.04 -13.72
C GLY A 110 -32.58 34.04 -12.72
N LYS A 111 -32.95 32.87 -12.17
CA LYS A 111 -34.11 32.67 -11.29
C LYS A 111 -33.71 32.30 -9.85
N VAL A 112 -32.58 31.63 -9.67
CA VAL A 112 -32.00 31.37 -8.33
C VAL A 112 -31.32 32.64 -7.82
N ASN A 113 -31.35 32.88 -6.50
CA ASN A 113 -30.92 34.16 -5.92
C ASN A 113 -29.62 34.12 -5.11
N ASP A 114 -29.15 32.96 -4.65
CA ASP A 114 -27.92 32.84 -3.86
C ASP A 114 -26.69 32.48 -4.72
N PRO A 115 -25.46 32.80 -4.27
CA PRO A 115 -24.25 32.57 -5.05
C PRO A 115 -23.77 31.11 -5.04
N ASP A 116 -24.11 30.28 -4.07
CA ASP A 116 -23.61 28.90 -4.01
C ASP A 116 -24.35 28.01 -5.01
N SER A 117 -25.66 28.17 -5.09
CA SER A 117 -26.49 27.55 -6.12
C SER A 117 -26.12 28.04 -7.53
N LYS A 118 -25.82 29.33 -7.70
CA LYS A 118 -25.32 29.87 -8.98
C LYS A 118 -23.96 29.28 -9.37
N ASN A 119 -23.02 29.21 -8.43
CA ASN A 119 -21.71 28.59 -8.64
C ASN A 119 -21.87 27.11 -9.06
N PHE A 120 -22.77 26.37 -8.41
CA PHE A 120 -23.09 24.99 -8.80
C PHE A 120 -23.62 24.89 -10.24
N LEU A 121 -24.60 25.73 -10.63
CA LEU A 121 -25.14 25.72 -12.00
C LEU A 121 -24.10 26.14 -13.05
N ILE A 122 -23.21 27.09 -12.72
CA ILE A 122 -22.07 27.47 -13.57
C ILE A 122 -21.10 26.29 -13.74
N TYR A 123 -20.85 25.50 -12.70
CA TYR A 123 -20.01 24.29 -12.80
C TYR A 123 -20.64 23.20 -13.67
N GLN A 124 -21.97 23.09 -13.70
CA GLN A 124 -22.66 22.24 -14.68
C GLN A 124 -22.47 22.75 -16.11
N LEU A 125 -22.67 24.06 -16.34
CA LEU A 125 -22.41 24.71 -17.63
C LEU A 125 -20.95 24.61 -18.08
N GLN A 126 -19.98 24.53 -17.16
CA GLN A 126 -18.57 24.25 -17.50
C GLN A 126 -18.36 22.88 -18.17
N THR A 127 -19.34 21.96 -18.13
CA THR A 127 -19.24 20.60 -18.71
C THR A 127 -20.17 20.37 -19.90
N VAL A 128 -21.36 21.01 -19.96
CA VAL A 128 -22.30 20.91 -21.10
C VAL A 128 -22.51 22.19 -21.91
N GLY A 129 -22.02 23.34 -21.46
CA GLY A 129 -22.24 24.62 -22.12
C GLY A 129 -21.44 24.79 -23.41
N LYS A 130 -22.14 25.08 -24.51
CA LYS A 130 -21.57 25.68 -25.74
C LYS A 130 -22.18 27.06 -25.96
N ASP A 131 -22.21 27.56 -27.20
CA ASP A 131 -22.64 28.92 -27.56
C ASP A 131 -23.98 29.37 -26.93
N GLU A 132 -24.94 28.45 -26.81
CA GLU A 132 -26.25 28.75 -26.21
C GLU A 132 -26.18 29.21 -24.72
N SER A 133 -25.13 28.84 -23.98
CA SER A 133 -24.90 29.27 -22.59
C SER A 133 -24.22 30.64 -22.44
N VAL A 134 -23.60 31.16 -23.51
CA VAL A 134 -22.64 32.28 -23.43
C VAL A 134 -23.31 33.56 -22.90
N ASN A 135 -24.54 33.84 -23.33
CA ASN A 135 -25.28 35.03 -22.90
C ASN A 135 -25.63 35.02 -21.41
N ALA A 136 -25.91 33.84 -20.83
CA ALA A 136 -26.20 33.71 -19.41
C ALA A 136 -24.93 33.81 -18.55
N LEU A 137 -23.86 33.11 -18.94
CA LEU A 137 -22.57 33.13 -18.24
C LEU A 137 -21.92 34.53 -18.24
N LYS A 138 -22.06 35.29 -19.34
CA LYS A 138 -21.53 36.65 -19.47
C LYS A 138 -22.01 37.60 -18.36
N GLY A 139 -23.24 37.43 -17.87
CA GLY A 139 -23.81 38.27 -16.81
C GLY A 139 -23.04 38.19 -15.48
N TYR A 140 -22.31 37.10 -15.23
CA TYR A 140 -21.61 36.83 -13.98
C TYR A 140 -20.11 37.16 -14.00
N LEU A 141 -19.57 37.60 -15.14
CA LEU A 141 -18.15 37.95 -15.27
C LEU A 141 -17.73 39.20 -14.47
N GLY A 142 -18.69 40.03 -14.04
CA GLY A 142 -18.45 41.17 -13.14
C GLY A 142 -18.67 40.88 -11.65
N ASP A 143 -19.07 39.66 -11.28
CA ASP A 143 -19.39 39.27 -9.91
C ASP A 143 -18.12 38.81 -9.16
N GLU A 144 -17.89 39.32 -7.95
CA GLU A 144 -16.68 39.02 -7.15
C GLU A 144 -16.52 37.53 -6.81
N ARG A 145 -17.63 36.79 -6.66
CA ARG A 145 -17.65 35.37 -6.28
C ARG A 145 -17.92 34.43 -7.46
N LEU A 146 -18.64 34.89 -8.48
CA LEU A 146 -19.06 34.09 -9.63
C LEU A 146 -18.24 34.30 -10.90
N SER A 147 -17.45 35.37 -11.00
CA SER A 147 -16.57 35.62 -12.17
C SER A 147 -15.58 34.49 -12.42
N GLY A 148 -14.90 33.98 -11.39
CA GLY A 148 -13.93 32.87 -11.50
C GLY A 148 -14.56 31.56 -12.02
N PRO A 149 -15.70 31.11 -11.46
CA PRO A 149 -16.52 30.05 -12.06
C PRO A 149 -16.97 30.34 -13.49
N ALA A 150 -17.58 31.49 -13.77
CA ALA A 150 -18.15 31.82 -15.08
C ALA A 150 -17.09 31.93 -16.18
N ALA A 151 -15.92 32.48 -15.85
CA ALA A 151 -14.80 32.58 -16.75
C ALA A 151 -14.28 31.19 -17.16
N ARG A 152 -14.11 30.26 -16.20
CA ARG A 152 -13.69 28.87 -16.47
C ARG A 152 -14.75 28.05 -17.23
N ALA A 153 -16.04 28.36 -17.06
CA ALA A 153 -17.11 27.76 -17.86
C ALA A 153 -17.02 28.19 -19.33
N LEU A 154 -16.88 29.50 -19.59
CA LEU A 154 -16.66 30.03 -20.94
C LEU A 154 -15.32 29.55 -21.54
N ALA A 155 -14.27 29.41 -20.73
CA ALA A 155 -12.97 28.93 -21.17
C ALA A 155 -13.05 27.53 -21.80
N ARG A 156 -13.82 26.63 -21.17
CA ARG A 156 -13.98 25.21 -21.56
C ARG A 156 -14.98 24.99 -22.70
N ASN A 157 -15.90 25.93 -22.92
CA ASN A 157 -16.69 26.00 -24.15
C ASN A 157 -15.78 26.24 -25.37
N GLY A 158 -14.85 27.21 -25.27
CA GLY A 158 -13.80 27.42 -26.27
C GLY A 158 -14.26 27.98 -27.62
N SER A 159 -15.51 28.44 -27.73
CA SER A 159 -16.05 29.05 -28.95
C SER A 159 -15.63 30.51 -29.14
N THR A 160 -15.74 31.00 -30.37
CA THR A 160 -15.54 32.42 -30.70
C THR A 160 -16.49 33.34 -29.92
N ALA A 161 -17.74 32.93 -29.68
CA ALA A 161 -18.69 33.73 -28.90
C ALA A 161 -18.33 33.77 -27.41
N ALA A 162 -17.89 32.63 -26.84
CA ALA A 162 -17.40 32.57 -25.46
C ALA A 162 -16.18 33.47 -25.24
N GLY A 163 -15.19 33.40 -26.15
CA GLY A 163 -14.04 34.30 -26.16
C GLY A 163 -14.43 35.77 -26.32
N THR A 164 -15.39 36.07 -27.20
CA THR A 164 -15.94 37.43 -27.37
C THR A 164 -16.61 37.95 -26.08
N ALA A 165 -17.35 37.10 -25.37
CA ALA A 165 -18.01 37.47 -24.12
C ALA A 165 -17.01 37.73 -22.98
N LEU A 166 -15.98 36.89 -22.84
CA LEU A 166 -14.86 37.10 -21.92
C LEU A 166 -14.12 38.41 -22.23
N PHE A 167 -13.78 38.63 -23.51
CA PHE A 167 -13.05 39.81 -23.97
C PHE A 167 -13.83 41.11 -23.69
N GLN A 168 -15.14 41.13 -23.99
CA GLN A 168 -16.01 42.28 -23.68
C GLN A 168 -16.22 42.54 -22.18
N ALA A 169 -15.96 41.56 -21.31
CA ALA A 169 -15.99 41.76 -19.85
C ALA A 169 -14.65 42.31 -19.32
N LEU A 170 -13.53 42.02 -19.99
CA LEU A 170 -12.19 42.43 -19.58
C LEU A 170 -12.02 43.97 -19.49
N ASP A 171 -12.75 44.73 -20.30
CA ASP A 171 -12.79 46.20 -20.24
C ASP A 171 -13.24 46.78 -18.90
N LYS A 172 -14.04 46.02 -18.13
CA LYS A 172 -14.70 46.49 -16.91
C LYS A 172 -14.26 45.73 -15.66
N ALA A 173 -13.62 44.58 -15.83
CA ALA A 173 -13.15 43.73 -14.74
C ALA A 173 -11.94 44.34 -14.00
N LYS A 174 -11.87 44.09 -12.68
CA LYS A 174 -10.75 44.47 -11.82
C LYS A 174 -10.46 43.34 -10.82
N GLY A 175 -9.25 43.31 -10.26
CA GLY A 175 -8.87 42.36 -9.21
C GLY A 175 -9.04 40.90 -9.63
N ALA A 176 -9.61 40.08 -8.73
CA ALA A 176 -9.79 38.64 -8.97
C ALA A 176 -10.59 38.32 -10.26
N ALA A 177 -11.65 39.08 -10.55
CA ALA A 177 -12.44 38.91 -11.78
C ALA A 177 -11.60 39.16 -13.04
N GLN A 178 -10.74 40.18 -13.04
CA GLN A 178 -9.85 40.50 -14.15
C GLN A 178 -8.84 39.37 -14.39
N ILE A 179 -8.23 38.87 -13.31
CA ILE A 179 -7.25 37.76 -13.36
C ILE A 179 -7.90 36.51 -13.95
N ALA A 180 -9.09 36.12 -13.47
CA ALA A 180 -9.79 34.93 -13.95
C ALA A 180 -10.25 35.04 -15.41
N ILE A 181 -10.68 36.23 -15.87
CA ILE A 181 -11.04 36.46 -17.28
C ILE A 181 -9.80 36.36 -18.18
N ILE A 182 -8.65 36.88 -17.75
CA ILE A 182 -7.40 36.78 -18.51
C ILE A 182 -6.91 35.33 -18.60
N GLU A 183 -6.98 34.57 -17.49
CA GLU A 183 -6.66 33.14 -17.47
C GLU A 183 -7.56 32.35 -18.43
N ALA A 184 -8.88 32.58 -18.38
CA ALA A 184 -9.86 31.97 -19.27
C ALA A 184 -9.66 32.30 -20.76
N LEU A 185 -9.30 33.55 -21.09
CA LEU A 185 -8.95 33.96 -22.45
C LEU A 185 -7.66 33.29 -22.94
N GLY A 186 -6.72 33.05 -22.02
CA GLY A 186 -5.54 32.23 -22.22
C GLY A 186 -5.88 30.81 -22.60
N ASP A 187 -6.65 30.12 -21.76
CA ASP A 187 -7.03 28.71 -21.95
C ASP A 187 -7.90 28.49 -23.21
N SER A 188 -8.81 29.42 -23.53
CA SER A 188 -9.55 29.44 -24.81
C SER A 188 -8.71 29.83 -26.03
N LYS A 189 -7.50 30.36 -25.84
CA LYS A 189 -6.57 30.78 -26.91
C LYS A 189 -7.15 31.84 -27.84
N TYR A 190 -8.01 32.70 -27.29
CA TYR A 190 -8.76 33.70 -28.04
C TYR A 190 -7.85 34.87 -28.46
N LYS A 191 -7.58 34.98 -29.76
CA LYS A 191 -6.49 35.80 -30.31
C LYS A 191 -6.75 37.29 -30.23
N GLU A 192 -8.01 37.67 -30.39
CA GLU A 192 -8.49 39.04 -30.40
C GLU A 192 -8.29 39.75 -29.04
N ALA A 193 -8.15 38.99 -27.95
CA ALA A 193 -7.83 39.52 -26.63
C ALA A 193 -6.35 39.86 -26.40
N ALA A 194 -5.43 39.38 -27.25
CA ALA A 194 -4.00 39.57 -27.03
C ALA A 194 -3.58 41.05 -26.88
N PRO A 195 -4.02 42.01 -27.74
CA PRO A 195 -3.67 43.43 -27.61
C PRO A 195 -4.21 44.12 -26.34
N GLN A 196 -5.10 43.48 -25.58
CA GLN A 196 -5.59 43.97 -24.29
C GLN A 196 -4.89 43.30 -23.12
N ILE A 197 -4.65 41.99 -23.19
CA ILE A 197 -3.87 41.25 -22.19
C ILE A 197 -2.42 41.76 -22.17
N GLU A 198 -1.85 42.11 -23.33
CA GLU A 198 -0.54 42.76 -23.50
C GLU A 198 -0.38 44.03 -22.62
N LYS A 199 -1.45 44.81 -22.42
CA LYS A 199 -1.45 46.01 -21.54
C LYS A 199 -1.34 45.67 -20.05
N THR A 200 -1.72 44.45 -19.67
CA THR A 200 -1.67 43.95 -18.28
C THR A 200 -0.46 43.08 -17.98
N ALA A 201 0.17 42.52 -19.02
CA ALA A 201 1.43 41.75 -18.93
C ALA A 201 2.65 42.61 -18.52
N THR A 202 2.49 43.93 -18.39
CA THR A 202 3.46 44.87 -17.83
C THR A 202 3.07 45.45 -16.46
N SER A 203 1.92 45.05 -15.91
CA SER A 203 1.39 45.53 -14.61
C SER A 203 2.42 45.40 -13.48
N GLU A 204 2.37 46.31 -12.50
CA GLU A 204 3.18 46.20 -11.28
C GLU A 204 2.71 45.05 -10.39
N ASP A 205 1.40 44.80 -10.33
CA ASP A 205 0.80 43.64 -9.68
C ASP A 205 1.40 42.34 -10.25
N LEU A 206 2.06 41.58 -9.36
CA LEU A 206 2.79 40.37 -9.70
C LEU A 206 1.88 39.22 -10.16
N LEU A 207 0.68 39.09 -9.58
CA LEU A 207 -0.24 38.00 -9.90
C LEU A 207 -0.93 38.27 -11.24
N LEU A 208 -1.45 39.50 -11.42
CA LEU A 208 -2.00 39.95 -12.70
C LEU A 208 -0.95 39.83 -13.81
N ARG A 209 0.27 40.36 -13.61
CA ARG A 209 1.36 40.26 -14.59
C ARG A 209 1.66 38.80 -14.96
N LYS A 210 1.78 37.91 -13.96
CA LYS A 210 2.07 36.48 -14.19
C LYS A 210 0.98 35.80 -15.02
N VAL A 211 -0.29 36.01 -14.66
CA VAL A 211 -1.42 35.39 -15.36
C VAL A 211 -1.57 35.95 -16.78
N SER A 212 -1.35 37.25 -16.98
CA SER A 212 -1.33 37.86 -18.32
C SER A 212 -0.22 37.31 -19.21
N LEU A 213 1.02 37.19 -18.70
CA LEU A 213 2.11 36.55 -19.45
C LEU A 213 1.77 35.10 -19.81
N TYR A 214 1.24 34.33 -18.85
CA TYR A 214 0.81 32.95 -19.07
C TYR A 214 -0.27 32.85 -20.17
N ALA A 215 -1.31 33.68 -20.11
CA ALA A 215 -2.41 33.68 -21.08
C ALA A 215 -1.93 33.96 -22.50
N LEU A 216 -1.05 34.96 -22.69
CA LEU A 216 -0.44 35.25 -23.99
C LEU A 216 0.37 34.05 -24.54
N SER A 217 0.96 33.23 -23.67
CA SER A 217 1.70 32.02 -24.08
C SER A 217 0.83 30.86 -24.55
N GLU A 218 -0.44 30.80 -24.16
CA GLU A 218 -1.40 29.83 -24.69
C GLU A 218 -2.10 30.34 -25.94
N ILE A 219 -2.45 31.63 -25.99
CA ILE A 219 -3.01 32.30 -27.18
C ILE A 219 -2.03 32.27 -28.36
N ALA A 220 -0.74 32.47 -28.09
CA ALA A 220 0.34 32.48 -29.07
C ALA A 220 0.08 33.39 -30.30
N ALA A 221 -0.46 34.59 -30.05
CA ALA A 221 -0.67 35.62 -31.07
C ALA A 221 0.66 36.31 -31.44
N PRO A 222 0.99 36.50 -32.74
CA PRO A 222 2.24 37.14 -33.16
C PRO A 222 2.47 38.58 -32.66
N SER A 223 1.43 39.30 -32.22
CA SER A 223 1.57 40.63 -31.58
C SER A 223 2.32 40.55 -30.25
N SER A 224 2.10 39.47 -29.50
CA SER A 224 2.56 39.30 -28.13
C SER A 224 4.05 38.97 -28.02
N GLU A 225 4.69 38.64 -29.15
CA GLU A 225 6.14 38.46 -29.31
C GLU A 225 6.92 39.54 -28.57
N GLN A 226 6.66 40.82 -28.88
CA GLN A 226 7.45 41.92 -28.34
C GLN A 226 7.27 42.05 -26.81
N VAL A 227 6.07 41.84 -26.29
CA VAL A 227 5.77 41.97 -24.85
C VAL A 227 6.38 40.82 -24.06
N LEU A 228 6.25 39.58 -24.53
CA LEU A 228 6.83 38.40 -23.89
C LEU A 228 8.37 38.39 -23.99
N MET A 229 8.91 38.80 -25.15
CA MET A 229 10.35 38.99 -25.33
C MET A 229 10.91 40.04 -24.37
N LEU A 230 10.27 41.22 -24.24
CA LEU A 230 10.71 42.27 -23.33
C LEU A 230 10.59 41.85 -21.86
N ALA A 231 9.54 41.11 -21.49
CA ALA A 231 9.39 40.55 -20.15
C ALA A 231 10.52 39.58 -19.80
N ALA A 232 10.88 38.67 -20.71
CA ALA A 232 12.00 37.76 -20.53
C ALA A 232 13.37 38.50 -20.57
N GLN A 233 13.55 39.50 -21.44
CA GLN A 233 14.77 40.32 -21.49
C GLN A 233 14.99 41.11 -20.20
N LYS A 234 13.91 41.58 -19.54
CA LYS A 234 13.98 42.25 -18.23
C LYS A 234 14.55 41.35 -17.13
N THR A 235 14.44 40.03 -17.24
CA THR A 235 15.06 39.04 -16.34
C THR A 235 16.39 38.49 -16.87
N LEU A 236 16.90 39.05 -17.98
CA LEU A 236 18.01 38.51 -18.79
C LEU A 236 17.80 37.06 -19.23
N TYR A 237 16.55 36.66 -19.47
CA TYR A 237 16.09 35.29 -19.72
C TYR A 237 16.27 34.32 -18.52
N GLY A 238 16.44 34.86 -17.31
CA GLY A 238 16.51 34.12 -16.06
C GLY A 238 15.17 33.95 -15.36
N TYR A 239 15.17 33.20 -14.25
CA TYR A 239 14.00 33.01 -13.39
C TYR A 239 13.59 34.30 -12.68
N ASP A 240 12.28 34.54 -12.60
CA ASP A 240 11.66 35.56 -11.76
C ASP A 240 10.30 35.06 -11.22
N ARG A 241 9.67 35.82 -10.32
CA ARG A 241 8.38 35.41 -9.71
C ARG A 241 7.20 35.37 -10.70
N SER A 242 7.29 36.06 -11.84
CA SER A 242 6.32 35.98 -12.95
C SER A 242 6.67 34.94 -14.02
N ASP A 243 7.79 34.22 -13.86
CA ASP A 243 8.26 33.11 -14.71
C ASP A 243 8.43 33.47 -16.21
N ALA A 244 8.78 34.73 -16.48
CA ALA A 244 8.68 35.32 -17.83
C ALA A 244 9.52 34.56 -18.88
N ALA A 245 10.69 34.03 -18.49
CA ALA A 245 11.57 33.28 -19.39
C ALA A 245 10.98 31.93 -19.82
N ALA A 246 10.40 31.15 -18.89
CA ALA A 246 9.79 29.86 -19.21
C ALA A 246 8.47 30.05 -19.98
N VAL A 247 7.69 31.06 -19.61
CA VAL A 247 6.45 31.46 -20.30
C VAL A 247 6.73 31.92 -21.74
N TYR A 248 7.82 32.66 -21.99
CA TYR A 248 8.21 33.04 -23.35
C TYR A 248 8.68 31.83 -24.19
N LEU A 249 9.43 30.89 -23.61
CA LEU A 249 9.75 29.62 -24.29
C LEU A 249 8.51 28.80 -24.64
N LYS A 250 7.53 28.73 -23.72
CA LYS A 250 6.23 28.08 -23.93
C LYS A 250 5.46 28.74 -25.07
N TYR A 251 5.42 30.08 -25.09
CA TYR A 251 4.86 30.87 -26.19
C TYR A 251 5.50 30.50 -27.53
N LEU A 252 6.83 30.50 -27.65
CA LEU A 252 7.50 30.17 -28.91
C LEU A 252 7.22 28.73 -29.38
N ALA A 253 7.16 27.77 -28.44
CA ALA A 253 6.78 26.39 -28.74
C ALA A 253 5.32 26.24 -29.19
N ASN A 254 4.42 27.16 -28.79
CA ASN A 254 3.03 27.20 -29.26
C ASN A 254 2.87 27.99 -30.57
N LEU A 255 3.58 29.11 -30.72
CA LEU A 255 3.66 29.95 -31.92
C LEU A 255 4.11 29.13 -33.15
N ALA A 256 5.07 28.22 -32.96
CA ALA A 256 5.49 27.28 -33.99
C ALA A 256 4.38 26.32 -34.45
N LYS A 257 3.49 25.89 -33.54
CA LYS A 257 2.36 24.98 -33.85
C LYS A 257 1.18 25.72 -34.51
N THR A 258 1.00 27.01 -34.23
CA THR A 258 -0.10 27.83 -34.76
C THR A 258 0.19 28.42 -36.16
N GLY A 259 1.17 27.87 -36.87
CA GLY A 259 1.55 28.27 -38.23
C GLY A 259 2.65 29.33 -38.32
N ASN A 260 3.06 29.94 -37.21
CA ASN A 260 4.02 31.04 -37.17
C ASN A 260 5.47 30.56 -36.96
N ALA A 261 5.81 29.39 -37.53
CA ALA A 261 7.08 28.71 -37.30
C ALA A 261 8.33 29.54 -37.67
N ALA A 262 8.27 30.38 -38.70
CA ALA A 262 9.39 31.24 -39.10
C ALA A 262 9.67 32.37 -38.07
N LEU A 263 8.63 32.89 -37.40
CA LEU A 263 8.80 33.86 -36.31
C LEU A 263 9.37 33.15 -35.07
N ALA A 264 8.80 31.98 -34.72
CA ALA A 264 9.28 31.17 -33.60
C ALA A 264 10.74 30.69 -33.78
N GLU A 265 11.14 30.32 -35.01
CA GLU A 265 12.52 29.97 -35.35
C GLU A 265 13.46 31.14 -35.10
N LYS A 266 13.13 32.32 -35.65
CA LYS A 266 13.94 33.54 -35.51
C LYS A 266 14.07 33.93 -34.04
N ALA A 267 12.96 33.97 -33.31
CA ALA A 267 12.93 34.33 -31.90
C ALA A 267 13.73 33.35 -31.02
N ALA A 268 13.56 32.04 -31.22
CA ALA A 268 14.34 31.02 -30.50
C ALA A 268 15.84 31.14 -30.83
N TRP A 269 16.20 31.45 -32.08
CA TRP A 269 17.59 31.66 -32.47
C TRP A 269 18.19 32.94 -31.87
N GLU A 270 17.40 34.02 -31.73
CA GLU A 270 17.83 35.22 -31.00
C GLU A 270 17.99 34.96 -29.49
N ILE A 271 17.15 34.12 -28.86
CA ILE A 271 17.41 33.68 -27.46
C ILE A 271 18.75 32.92 -27.42
N VAL A 272 19.01 32.01 -28.36
CA VAL A 272 20.28 31.25 -28.42
C VAL A 272 21.50 32.16 -28.59
N LYS A 273 21.43 33.21 -29.40
CA LYS A 273 22.52 34.20 -29.52
C LYS A 273 22.71 35.01 -28.25
N ASN A 274 21.62 35.60 -27.75
CA ASN A 274 21.67 36.71 -26.81
C ASN A 274 21.62 36.27 -25.32
N THR A 275 21.36 34.99 -25.04
CA THR A 275 21.41 34.42 -23.68
C THR A 275 22.84 34.00 -23.30
N PRO A 276 23.45 34.53 -22.22
CA PRO A 276 24.81 34.18 -21.81
C PRO A 276 24.94 32.75 -21.24
N ASP A 277 25.88 31.98 -21.78
CA ASP A 277 26.16 30.58 -21.40
C ASP A 277 26.37 30.35 -19.90
N PRO A 278 27.05 31.22 -19.11
CA PRO A 278 27.33 30.92 -17.71
C PRO A 278 26.16 31.10 -16.73
N LYS A 279 25.01 31.65 -17.16
CA LYS A 279 23.93 32.08 -16.25
C LYS A 279 22.54 31.52 -16.55
N GLN A 280 22.20 31.25 -17.81
CA GLN A 280 20.87 30.73 -18.19
C GLN A 280 20.93 29.57 -19.19
N VAL A 281 21.78 28.57 -18.90
CA VAL A 281 21.94 27.36 -19.74
C VAL A 281 20.60 26.70 -20.08
N ALA A 282 19.72 26.54 -19.09
CA ALA A 282 18.41 25.92 -19.28
C ALA A 282 17.57 26.65 -20.33
N THR A 283 17.50 27.98 -20.24
CA THR A 283 16.77 28.82 -21.20
C THR A 283 17.37 28.73 -22.60
N LYS A 284 18.70 28.82 -22.71
CA LYS A 284 19.44 28.71 -23.97
C LYS A 284 19.26 27.33 -24.62
N SER A 285 19.29 26.25 -23.83
CA SER A 285 19.10 24.86 -24.28
C SER A 285 17.66 24.59 -24.72
N ALA A 286 16.67 25.15 -24.02
CA ALA A 286 15.27 25.06 -24.40
C ALA A 286 14.99 25.81 -25.72
N ALA A 287 15.58 26.99 -25.91
CA ALA A 287 15.51 27.72 -27.17
C ALA A 287 16.19 26.96 -28.32
N LEU A 288 17.37 26.36 -28.09
CA LEU A 288 18.04 25.50 -29.06
C LEU A 288 17.19 24.27 -29.43
N LYS A 289 16.46 23.69 -28.47
CA LYS A 289 15.49 22.62 -28.73
C LYS A 289 14.33 23.09 -29.61
N ILE A 290 13.72 24.24 -29.31
CA ILE A 290 12.62 24.81 -30.12
C ILE A 290 13.09 25.04 -31.56
N TYR A 291 14.24 25.69 -31.73
CA TYR A 291 14.88 25.89 -33.05
C TYR A 291 15.13 24.54 -33.76
N SER A 292 15.67 23.55 -33.05
CA SER A 292 15.98 22.22 -33.60
C SER A 292 14.75 21.41 -33.99
N ASP A 293 13.64 21.52 -33.26
CA ASP A 293 12.41 20.79 -33.55
C ASP A 293 11.63 21.43 -34.72
N ILE A 294 11.74 22.77 -34.91
CA ILE A 294 11.26 23.47 -36.11
C ILE A 294 12.10 23.08 -37.33
N LYS A 295 13.42 23.31 -37.27
CA LYS A 295 14.35 23.15 -38.42
C LYS A 295 14.74 21.71 -38.74
N LYS A 296 14.45 20.77 -37.84
CA LYS A 296 14.76 19.34 -38.03
C LYS A 296 16.23 19.15 -38.42
N ARG A 297 16.52 18.45 -39.53
CA ARG A 297 17.90 18.19 -40.00
C ARG A 297 18.65 19.48 -40.38
N GLU A 298 17.96 20.56 -40.76
CA GLU A 298 18.59 21.86 -41.04
C GLU A 298 19.17 22.53 -39.78
N SER A 299 18.83 22.05 -38.58
CA SER A 299 19.44 22.55 -37.34
C SER A 299 20.87 22.04 -37.08
N VAL A 300 21.34 21.00 -37.79
CA VAL A 300 22.65 20.38 -37.55
C VAL A 300 23.83 21.37 -37.58
N PRO A 301 23.93 22.35 -38.50
CA PRO A 301 24.99 23.37 -38.45
C PRO A 301 24.97 24.22 -37.17
N ALA A 302 23.78 24.56 -36.65
CA ALA A 302 23.64 25.29 -35.39
C ALA A 302 23.98 24.43 -34.17
N LEU A 303 23.58 23.16 -34.16
CA LEU A 303 23.93 22.19 -33.12
C LEU A 303 25.44 21.92 -33.10
N VAL A 304 26.09 21.84 -34.27
CA VAL A 304 27.56 21.75 -34.40
C VAL A 304 28.24 23.05 -33.95
N SER A 305 27.66 24.23 -34.24
CA SER A 305 28.20 25.51 -33.77
C SER A 305 28.11 25.65 -32.24
N ALA A 306 27.08 25.10 -31.61
CA ALA A 306 26.92 25.09 -30.15
C ALA A 306 28.05 24.34 -29.42
N LEU A 307 28.77 23.43 -30.10
CA LEU A 307 29.94 22.74 -29.55
C LEU A 307 31.15 23.67 -29.30
N GLN A 308 31.10 24.90 -29.80
CA GLN A 308 32.11 25.94 -29.52
C GLN A 308 31.90 26.63 -28.16
N SER A 309 30.79 26.33 -27.46
CA SER A 309 30.52 26.86 -26.13
C SER A 309 31.49 26.33 -25.08
N THR A 310 31.90 27.21 -24.17
CA THR A 310 32.67 26.82 -22.97
C THR A 310 31.83 26.09 -21.93
N ASN A 311 30.50 26.08 -22.04
CA ASN A 311 29.60 25.45 -21.09
C ASN A 311 29.27 23.99 -21.47
N PRO A 312 29.60 22.99 -20.63
CA PRO A 312 29.42 21.58 -20.97
C PRO A 312 27.96 21.13 -21.04
N GLU A 313 27.07 21.69 -20.21
CA GLU A 313 25.65 21.36 -20.22
C GLU A 313 24.98 21.79 -21.54
N TYR A 314 25.33 22.98 -22.06
CA TYR A 314 24.83 23.46 -23.34
C TYR A 314 25.36 22.62 -24.52
N ARG A 315 26.63 22.20 -24.50
CA ARG A 315 27.17 21.24 -25.48
C ARG A 315 26.46 19.89 -25.40
N ALA A 316 26.24 19.35 -24.20
CA ALA A 316 25.51 18.10 -24.00
C ALA A 316 24.06 18.18 -24.52
N ALA A 317 23.37 19.30 -24.33
CA ALA A 317 22.07 19.55 -24.92
C ALA A 317 22.12 19.53 -26.47
N ALA A 318 23.11 20.22 -27.07
CA ALA A 318 23.30 20.25 -28.52
C ALA A 318 23.61 18.87 -29.11
N LEU A 319 24.45 18.06 -28.44
CA LEU A 319 24.78 16.69 -28.85
C LEU A 319 23.56 15.76 -28.74
N LYS A 320 22.79 15.85 -27.66
CA LYS A 320 21.54 15.09 -27.48
C LYS A 320 20.49 15.44 -28.54
N LEU A 321 20.41 16.71 -28.95
CA LEU A 321 19.61 17.16 -30.08
C LEU A 321 20.21 16.73 -31.44
N GLY A 322 21.53 16.50 -31.51
CA GLY A 322 22.22 16.01 -32.70
C GLY A 322 22.00 14.53 -33.00
N GLN A 323 21.87 13.70 -31.96
CA GLN A 323 21.71 12.24 -32.08
C GLN A 323 20.58 11.81 -33.02
N LYS A 324 19.44 12.51 -33.00
CA LYS A 324 18.27 12.28 -33.87
C LYS A 324 18.53 12.49 -35.38
N TYR A 325 19.71 12.99 -35.79
CA TYR A 325 20.03 13.34 -37.18
C TYR A 325 21.25 12.62 -37.76
N LEU A 326 21.74 11.54 -37.12
CA LEU A 326 22.97 10.85 -37.56
C LEU A 326 22.75 9.80 -38.67
N MET A 327 21.55 9.26 -38.82
CA MET A 327 21.22 8.31 -39.89
C MET A 327 21.33 8.94 -41.31
N ALA A 328 21.74 8.11 -42.29
CA ALA A 328 21.84 8.44 -43.72
C ALA A 328 22.65 9.73 -44.00
N ASN A 329 23.98 9.62 -43.98
CA ASN A 329 24.95 10.71 -44.15
C ASN A 329 24.82 11.84 -43.10
N GLY A 330 24.31 11.53 -41.91
CA GLY A 330 24.14 12.48 -40.82
C GLY A 330 25.42 12.76 -40.02
N THR A 331 26.36 11.83 -40.02
CA THR A 331 27.60 11.83 -39.21
C THR A 331 28.67 12.80 -39.71
N ALA A 332 28.71 13.10 -41.01
CA ALA A 332 29.81 13.86 -41.64
C ALA A 332 30.08 15.26 -41.03
N PRO A 333 29.08 16.09 -40.69
CA PRO A 333 29.31 17.38 -40.02
C PRO A 333 29.97 17.23 -38.64
N TRP A 334 29.59 16.20 -37.88
CA TRP A 334 30.13 15.91 -36.55
C TRP A 334 31.57 15.40 -36.64
N LEU A 335 31.88 14.53 -37.61
CA LEU A 335 33.26 14.13 -37.92
C LEU A 335 34.13 15.30 -38.41
N ALA A 336 33.56 16.28 -39.11
CA ALA A 336 34.27 17.49 -39.51
C ALA A 336 34.56 18.41 -38.31
N ALA A 337 33.59 18.58 -37.39
CA ALA A 337 33.77 19.31 -36.15
C ALA A 337 34.81 18.64 -35.23
N MET A 338 34.73 17.32 -35.07
CA MET A 338 35.64 16.51 -34.26
C MET A 338 37.12 16.70 -34.63
N LYS A 339 37.43 16.91 -35.92
CA LYS A 339 38.81 17.19 -36.38
C LYS A 339 39.37 18.50 -35.83
N LYS A 340 38.53 19.50 -35.56
CA LYS A 340 38.91 20.85 -35.07
C LYS A 340 38.66 21.05 -33.56
N ALA A 341 37.94 20.14 -32.92
CA ALA A 341 37.57 20.21 -31.51
C ALA A 341 38.75 20.03 -30.53
N THR A 342 38.65 20.66 -29.36
CA THR A 342 39.47 20.37 -28.16
C THR A 342 39.34 18.89 -27.75
N PRO A 343 40.21 18.35 -26.89
CA PRO A 343 40.12 16.94 -26.49
C PRO A 343 38.80 16.59 -25.77
N GLU A 344 38.35 17.45 -24.86
CA GLU A 344 37.06 17.38 -24.17
C GLU A 344 35.89 17.25 -25.16
N VAL A 345 35.70 18.24 -26.03
CA VAL A 345 34.61 18.26 -27.04
C VAL A 345 34.75 17.10 -28.05
N LYS A 346 35.99 16.68 -28.36
CA LYS A 346 36.24 15.49 -29.18
C LYS A 346 35.77 14.21 -28.50
N ALA A 347 36.00 14.04 -27.20
CA ALA A 347 35.49 12.92 -26.42
C ALA A 347 33.95 12.94 -26.36
N GLU A 348 33.34 14.11 -26.14
CA GLU A 348 31.88 14.28 -26.17
C GLU A 348 31.25 13.86 -27.52
N ILE A 349 31.84 14.28 -28.65
CA ILE A 349 31.37 13.88 -29.99
C ILE A 349 31.51 12.36 -30.20
N ILE A 350 32.63 11.76 -29.80
CA ILE A 350 32.83 10.30 -29.91
C ILE A 350 31.78 9.54 -29.08
N THR A 351 31.51 10.00 -27.86
CA THR A 351 30.47 9.45 -26.99
C THR A 351 29.08 9.61 -27.61
N MET A 352 28.76 10.75 -28.23
CA MET A 352 27.50 10.96 -28.95
C MET A 352 27.33 9.95 -30.11
N LEU A 353 28.37 9.73 -30.91
CA LEU A 353 28.37 8.80 -32.04
C LEU A 353 28.23 7.34 -31.61
N GLY A 354 28.85 6.94 -30.48
CA GLY A 354 28.67 5.61 -29.89
C GLY A 354 27.26 5.36 -29.36
N HIS A 355 26.60 6.37 -28.79
CA HIS A 355 25.19 6.26 -28.37
C HIS A 355 24.24 6.08 -29.56
N ALA A 356 24.57 6.66 -30.71
CA ALA A 356 23.76 6.61 -31.92
C ALA A 356 24.15 5.48 -32.91
N ASP A 357 25.01 4.54 -32.49
CA ASP A 357 25.46 3.39 -33.28
C ASP A 357 25.96 3.78 -34.70
N SER A 358 26.71 4.88 -34.79
CA SER A 358 27.10 5.49 -36.07
C SER A 358 28.24 4.71 -36.73
N GLN A 359 27.88 3.63 -37.44
CA GLN A 359 28.81 2.71 -38.12
C GLN A 359 29.79 3.42 -39.07
N ASP A 360 29.38 4.50 -39.73
CA ASP A 360 30.24 5.32 -40.60
C ASP A 360 31.30 6.15 -39.85
N ALA A 361 31.15 6.34 -38.54
CA ALA A 361 32.17 6.93 -37.67
C ALA A 361 33.25 5.93 -37.25
N LEU A 362 33.03 4.61 -37.36
CA LEU A 362 33.91 3.59 -36.78
C LEU A 362 35.39 3.75 -37.19
N PRO A 363 35.77 4.03 -38.46
CA PRO A 363 37.17 4.23 -38.83
C PRO A 363 37.82 5.43 -38.13
N ALA A 364 37.08 6.50 -37.87
CA ALA A 364 37.57 7.68 -37.17
C ALA A 364 37.67 7.46 -35.65
N ILE A 365 36.78 6.64 -35.09
CA ILE A 365 36.78 6.23 -33.69
C ILE A 365 37.94 5.27 -33.41
N LEU A 366 38.15 4.25 -34.27
CA LEU A 366 39.30 3.35 -34.20
C LEU A 366 40.63 4.12 -34.31
N LYS A 367 40.72 5.12 -35.19
CA LYS A 367 41.89 6.01 -35.26
C LYS A 367 42.10 6.83 -33.97
N SER A 368 41.04 7.11 -33.21
CA SER A 368 41.12 7.88 -31.96
C SER A 368 41.61 7.04 -30.76
N LEU A 369 41.69 5.71 -30.89
CA LEU A 369 42.33 4.82 -29.90
C LEU A 369 43.82 5.10 -29.67
N THR A 370 44.50 5.76 -30.62
CA THR A 370 45.92 6.16 -30.50
C THR A 370 46.09 7.60 -30.01
N SER A 371 45.02 8.23 -29.51
CA SER A 371 45.08 9.56 -28.89
C SER A 371 46.07 9.61 -27.73
N LYS A 372 46.86 10.70 -27.65
CA LYS A 372 47.66 11.03 -26.46
C LYS A 372 46.81 11.58 -25.31
N ASP A 373 45.61 12.08 -25.60
CA ASP A 373 44.64 12.50 -24.59
C ASP A 373 43.77 11.31 -24.13
N THR A 374 43.71 11.12 -22.81
CA THR A 374 43.01 9.99 -22.16
C THR A 374 41.49 10.12 -22.19
N GLN A 375 40.90 11.31 -22.18
CA GLN A 375 39.44 11.47 -22.31
C GLN A 375 38.98 11.00 -23.70
N VAL A 376 39.66 11.48 -24.74
CA VAL A 376 39.44 11.06 -26.14
C VAL A 376 39.66 9.56 -26.29
N LYS A 377 40.73 9.01 -25.69
CA LYS A 377 41.02 7.57 -25.77
C LYS A 377 39.95 6.73 -25.08
N LYS A 378 39.51 7.09 -23.87
CA LYS A 378 38.45 6.37 -23.13
C LYS A 378 37.11 6.41 -23.87
N ALA A 379 36.72 7.57 -24.42
CA ALA A 379 35.53 7.68 -25.26
C ALA A 379 35.65 6.79 -26.52
N ALA A 380 36.82 6.78 -27.18
CA ALA A 380 37.08 5.93 -28.34
C ALA A 380 37.04 4.43 -28.01
N ILE A 381 37.59 4.02 -26.87
CA ILE A 381 37.54 2.62 -26.39
C ILE A 381 36.09 2.14 -26.21
N TRP A 382 35.26 2.95 -25.55
CA TRP A 382 33.84 2.63 -25.35
C TRP A 382 33.07 2.61 -26.68
N ALA A 383 33.22 3.65 -27.50
CA ALA A 383 32.50 3.77 -28.76
C ALA A 383 32.92 2.70 -29.80
N ALA A 384 34.20 2.29 -29.81
CA ALA A 384 34.68 1.21 -30.68
C ALA A 384 34.03 -0.14 -30.34
N GLY A 385 33.99 -0.54 -29.05
CA GLY A 385 33.29 -1.76 -28.64
C GLY A 385 31.79 -1.71 -28.91
N LYS A 386 31.17 -0.54 -28.65
CA LYS A 386 29.73 -0.32 -28.87
C LYS A 386 29.34 -0.38 -30.36
N ILE A 387 30.07 0.29 -31.25
CA ILE A 387 29.75 0.34 -32.69
C ILE A 387 30.31 -0.89 -33.42
N GLY A 388 31.61 -1.14 -33.33
CA GLY A 388 32.29 -2.13 -34.17
C GLY A 388 32.16 -3.57 -33.72
N GLN A 389 31.70 -3.82 -32.49
CA GLN A 389 31.46 -5.17 -31.94
C GLN A 389 32.69 -6.09 -32.19
N GLU A 390 32.50 -7.29 -32.76
CA GLU A 390 33.59 -8.25 -32.96
C GLU A 390 34.76 -7.71 -33.82
N SER A 391 34.49 -6.80 -34.77
CA SER A 391 35.53 -6.21 -35.62
C SER A 391 36.52 -5.33 -34.85
N SER A 392 36.13 -4.81 -33.68
CA SER A 392 36.97 -3.93 -32.86
C SER A 392 37.79 -4.67 -31.80
N ILE A 393 37.58 -5.97 -31.60
CA ILE A 393 38.26 -6.78 -30.56
C ILE A 393 39.78 -6.69 -30.72
N ALA A 394 40.31 -6.95 -31.91
CA ALA A 394 41.75 -6.91 -32.17
C ALA A 394 42.38 -5.52 -31.93
N SER A 395 41.65 -4.44 -32.27
CA SER A 395 42.09 -3.07 -32.00
C SER A 395 42.10 -2.76 -30.49
N LEU A 396 41.04 -3.14 -29.78
CA LEU A 396 40.92 -2.95 -28.33
C LEU A 396 41.98 -3.75 -27.54
N ILE A 397 42.20 -5.02 -27.88
CA ILE A 397 43.29 -5.82 -27.31
C ILE A 397 44.65 -5.17 -27.59
N THR A 398 44.86 -4.59 -28.78
CA THR A 398 46.12 -3.92 -29.11
C THR A 398 46.38 -2.69 -28.24
N VAL A 399 45.36 -1.93 -27.85
CA VAL A 399 45.49 -0.80 -26.90
C VAL A 399 46.06 -1.26 -25.55
N THR A 400 45.65 -2.44 -25.05
CA THR A 400 46.10 -2.94 -23.73
C THR A 400 47.61 -3.17 -23.60
N LYS A 401 48.35 -3.24 -24.73
CA LYS A 401 49.80 -3.48 -24.74
C LYS A 401 50.63 -2.33 -24.20
N THR A 402 50.11 -1.09 -24.24
CA THR A 402 50.82 0.13 -23.82
C THR A 402 49.95 1.10 -23.01
N ALA A 403 48.75 0.66 -22.62
CA ALA A 403 47.76 1.44 -21.87
C ALA A 403 48.07 1.53 -20.36
N SER A 404 47.53 2.57 -19.72
CA SER A 404 47.52 2.67 -18.24
C SER A 404 46.52 1.70 -17.62
N LEU A 405 46.57 1.48 -16.30
CA LEU A 405 45.61 0.62 -15.58
C LEU A 405 44.15 1.08 -15.78
N GLU A 406 43.91 2.39 -15.77
CA GLU A 406 42.59 2.99 -16.00
C GLU A 406 42.09 2.75 -17.43
N GLU A 407 42.99 2.85 -18.41
CA GLU A 407 42.70 2.59 -19.82
C GLU A 407 42.45 1.08 -20.06
N ILE A 408 43.17 0.19 -19.37
CA ILE A 408 42.97 -1.26 -19.41
C ILE A 408 41.60 -1.65 -18.82
N GLU A 409 41.21 -1.11 -17.67
CA GLU A 409 39.85 -1.35 -17.12
C GLU A 409 38.75 -0.76 -18.02
N THR A 410 39.02 0.34 -18.72
CA THR A 410 38.11 0.88 -19.75
C THR A 410 37.99 -0.07 -20.95
N VAL A 411 39.09 -0.69 -21.39
CA VAL A 411 39.07 -1.72 -22.44
C VAL A 411 38.32 -2.98 -21.98
N LYS A 412 38.61 -3.50 -20.79
CA LYS A 412 37.90 -4.64 -20.18
C LYS A 412 36.39 -4.39 -20.11
N SER A 413 35.98 -3.23 -19.63
CA SER A 413 34.58 -2.79 -19.62
C SER A 413 33.97 -2.76 -21.02
N SER A 414 34.69 -2.24 -22.02
CA SER A 414 34.24 -2.20 -23.42
C SER A 414 34.09 -3.60 -24.03
N LEU A 415 35.11 -4.47 -23.89
CA LEU A 415 35.10 -5.86 -24.37
C LEU A 415 33.94 -6.67 -23.76
N LEU A 416 33.62 -6.46 -22.49
CA LEU A 416 32.47 -7.11 -21.84
C LEU A 416 31.13 -6.77 -22.52
N THR A 417 30.98 -5.60 -23.15
CA THR A 417 29.76 -5.22 -23.89
C THR A 417 29.66 -5.80 -25.32
N ILE A 418 30.75 -6.36 -25.88
CA ILE A 418 30.77 -6.85 -27.26
C ILE A 418 29.97 -8.15 -27.39
N LYS A 419 28.93 -8.13 -28.20
CA LYS A 419 28.15 -9.32 -28.57
C LYS A 419 28.95 -10.21 -29.52
N GLY A 420 28.75 -11.52 -29.41
CA GLY A 420 29.38 -12.50 -30.29
C GLY A 420 30.27 -13.52 -29.55
N ALA A 421 30.69 -14.54 -30.29
CA ALA A 421 31.39 -15.72 -29.80
C ALA A 421 32.90 -15.71 -30.09
N ALA A 422 33.41 -14.83 -30.95
CA ALA A 422 34.84 -14.78 -31.30
C ALA A 422 35.72 -14.12 -30.22
N LEU A 423 35.13 -13.54 -29.17
CA LEU A 423 35.85 -12.83 -28.12
C LEU A 423 36.77 -13.74 -27.27
N PRO A 424 36.32 -14.89 -26.73
CA PRO A 424 37.17 -15.75 -25.92
C PRO A 424 38.37 -16.31 -26.69
N ASP A 425 38.22 -16.67 -27.97
CA ASP A 425 39.32 -17.13 -28.82
C ASP A 425 40.38 -16.05 -29.04
N GLN A 426 39.96 -14.83 -29.41
CA GLN A 426 40.87 -13.71 -29.62
C GLN A 426 41.61 -13.31 -28.34
N ILE A 427 40.93 -13.35 -27.19
CA ILE A 427 41.55 -13.12 -25.88
C ILE A 427 42.53 -14.24 -25.53
N ALA A 428 42.12 -15.50 -25.60
CA ALA A 428 42.96 -16.64 -25.24
C ALA A 428 44.24 -16.70 -26.09
N LYS A 429 44.14 -16.38 -27.38
CA LYS A 429 45.29 -16.25 -28.30
C LYS A 429 46.20 -15.07 -27.95
N ALA A 430 45.65 -13.97 -27.42
CA ALA A 430 46.44 -12.79 -27.05
C ALA A 430 47.17 -12.95 -25.71
N ILE A 431 46.52 -13.55 -24.69
CA ILE A 431 46.98 -13.61 -23.30
C ILE A 431 48.49 -13.89 -23.15
N PRO A 432 49.10 -14.93 -23.75
CA PRO A 432 50.52 -15.22 -23.56
C PRO A 432 51.46 -14.03 -23.86
N THR A 433 51.10 -13.21 -24.86
CA THR A 433 51.92 -12.11 -25.39
C THR A 433 51.74 -10.76 -24.69
N LEU A 434 50.78 -10.65 -23.77
CA LEU A 434 50.42 -9.37 -23.13
C LEU A 434 51.26 -9.04 -21.89
N PRO A 435 51.41 -7.75 -21.54
CA PRO A 435 51.97 -7.33 -20.26
C PRO A 435 51.05 -7.75 -19.10
N ALA A 436 51.59 -7.88 -17.89
CA ALA A 436 50.89 -8.49 -16.77
C ALA A 436 49.54 -7.82 -16.39
N PRO A 437 49.38 -6.48 -16.34
CA PRO A 437 48.08 -5.87 -16.07
C PRO A 437 47.02 -6.20 -17.12
N ALA A 438 47.42 -6.26 -18.40
CA ALA A 438 46.53 -6.65 -19.49
C ALA A 438 46.19 -8.15 -19.47
N LYS A 439 47.13 -9.02 -19.05
CA LYS A 439 46.87 -10.44 -18.79
C LYS A 439 45.77 -10.61 -17.75
N ALA A 440 45.91 -9.99 -16.57
CA ALA A 440 44.92 -10.07 -15.50
C ALA A 440 43.55 -9.56 -15.97
N ALA A 441 43.49 -8.35 -16.56
CA ALA A 441 42.24 -7.77 -17.02
C ALA A 441 41.52 -8.62 -18.10
N LEU A 442 42.25 -9.30 -18.99
CA LEU A 442 41.60 -10.17 -19.99
C LEU A 442 41.26 -11.58 -19.48
N ILE A 443 41.96 -12.09 -18.46
CA ILE A 443 41.54 -13.30 -17.73
C ILE A 443 40.20 -13.05 -17.03
N ASP A 444 40.01 -11.87 -16.42
CA ASP A 444 38.72 -11.47 -15.84
C ASP A 444 37.59 -11.45 -16.90
N VAL A 445 37.89 -11.06 -18.16
CA VAL A 445 36.91 -11.10 -19.26
C VAL A 445 36.55 -12.53 -19.65
N LEU A 446 37.51 -13.47 -19.69
CA LEU A 446 37.21 -14.89 -19.90
C LEU A 446 36.34 -15.45 -18.76
N ALA A 447 36.67 -15.12 -17.52
CA ALA A 447 35.91 -15.54 -16.33
C ALA A 447 34.47 -15.01 -16.34
N ALA A 448 34.28 -13.72 -16.67
CA ALA A 448 32.97 -13.10 -16.78
C ALA A 448 32.16 -13.59 -18.00
N ARG A 449 32.81 -14.24 -18.97
CA ARG A 449 32.18 -14.92 -20.12
C ARG A 449 31.94 -16.41 -19.89
N ALA A 450 32.33 -16.97 -18.74
CA ALA A 450 32.28 -18.41 -18.44
C ALA A 450 32.91 -19.27 -19.56
N ALA A 451 34.05 -18.81 -20.10
CA ALA A 451 34.72 -19.43 -21.24
C ALA A 451 35.53 -20.69 -20.85
N SER A 452 34.84 -21.72 -20.33
CA SER A 452 35.44 -22.93 -19.75
C SER A 452 36.42 -23.66 -20.67
N ASP A 453 36.18 -23.66 -21.98
CA ASP A 453 37.07 -24.27 -22.97
C ASP A 453 38.44 -23.55 -23.08
N LYS A 454 38.56 -22.34 -22.54
CA LYS A 454 39.82 -21.57 -22.45
C LYS A 454 40.54 -21.75 -21.11
N LEU A 455 39.99 -22.54 -20.17
CA LEU A 455 40.63 -22.85 -18.88
C LEU A 455 42.10 -23.29 -19.01
N PRO A 456 42.54 -24.12 -19.99
CA PRO A 456 43.94 -24.50 -20.12
C PRO A 456 44.91 -23.32 -20.27
N VAL A 457 44.49 -22.24 -20.95
CA VAL A 457 45.30 -21.01 -21.13
C VAL A 457 45.43 -20.24 -19.81
N VAL A 458 44.38 -20.24 -19.00
CA VAL A 458 44.35 -19.54 -17.71
C VAL A 458 45.05 -20.36 -16.61
N SER A 459 44.90 -21.67 -16.60
CA SER A 459 45.61 -22.60 -15.70
C SER A 459 47.14 -22.49 -15.85
N ALA A 460 47.64 -22.19 -17.05
CA ALA A 460 49.05 -21.89 -17.27
C ALA A 460 49.53 -20.62 -16.53
N GLN A 461 48.64 -19.69 -16.18
CA GLN A 461 48.95 -18.44 -15.47
C GLN A 461 48.88 -18.57 -13.94
N LEU A 462 48.40 -19.70 -13.38
CA LEU A 462 48.38 -19.96 -11.93
C LEU A 462 49.79 -19.94 -11.31
N LYS A 463 50.83 -20.24 -12.11
CA LYS A 463 52.25 -20.19 -11.72
C LYS A 463 52.93 -18.85 -12.06
N SER A 464 52.15 -17.80 -12.34
CA SER A 464 52.68 -16.46 -12.62
C SER A 464 53.44 -15.90 -11.40
N THR A 465 54.61 -15.33 -11.65
CA THR A 465 55.36 -14.55 -10.66
C THR A 465 54.76 -13.15 -10.43
N ASP A 466 53.96 -12.64 -11.37
CA ASP A 466 53.15 -11.43 -11.16
C ASP A 466 51.93 -11.74 -10.27
N PRO A 467 51.77 -11.05 -9.12
CA PRO A 467 50.67 -11.33 -8.18
C PRO A 467 49.28 -10.99 -8.71
N ALA A 468 49.12 -10.00 -9.60
CA ALA A 468 47.81 -9.63 -10.15
C ALA A 468 47.32 -10.67 -11.15
N VAL A 469 48.22 -11.16 -12.00
CA VAL A 469 47.96 -12.27 -12.93
C VAL A 469 47.65 -13.56 -12.17
N ARG A 470 48.44 -13.91 -11.14
CA ARG A 470 48.15 -15.07 -10.27
C ARG A 470 46.76 -14.96 -9.63
N LYS A 471 46.45 -13.81 -9.01
CA LYS A 471 45.16 -13.56 -8.35
C LYS A 471 43.97 -13.67 -9.30
N SER A 472 44.08 -13.09 -10.50
CA SER A 472 43.03 -13.19 -11.53
C SER A 472 42.88 -14.64 -12.03
N ALA A 473 43.99 -15.35 -12.29
CA ALA A 473 43.97 -16.75 -12.70
C ALA A 473 43.28 -17.65 -11.65
N PHE A 474 43.67 -17.56 -10.37
CA PHE A 474 43.00 -18.31 -9.30
C PHE A 474 41.52 -17.92 -9.12
N GLY A 475 41.21 -16.61 -9.14
CA GLY A 475 39.83 -16.12 -9.03
C GLY A 475 38.92 -16.60 -10.17
N SER A 476 39.46 -16.73 -11.38
CA SER A 476 38.72 -17.19 -12.57
C SER A 476 38.26 -18.65 -12.49
N LEU A 477 38.94 -19.50 -11.72
CA LEU A 477 38.68 -20.95 -11.67
C LEU A 477 37.21 -21.25 -11.34
N LYS A 478 36.57 -20.42 -10.51
CA LYS A 478 35.16 -20.54 -10.14
C LYS A 478 34.19 -20.42 -11.31
N SER A 479 34.53 -19.64 -12.33
CA SER A 479 33.68 -19.40 -13.51
C SER A 479 34.11 -20.19 -14.75
N LEU A 480 35.28 -20.83 -14.71
CA LEU A 480 35.86 -21.54 -15.84
C LEU A 480 35.89 -23.06 -15.65
N ALA A 481 36.03 -23.57 -14.42
CA ALA A 481 36.12 -25.01 -14.17
C ALA A 481 34.77 -25.72 -14.36
N THR A 482 34.86 -26.98 -14.79
CA THR A 482 33.73 -27.90 -15.01
C THR A 482 33.88 -29.15 -14.14
N ALA A 483 32.88 -30.05 -14.17
CA ALA A 483 32.96 -31.34 -13.47
C ALA A 483 34.18 -32.19 -13.89
N ASN A 484 34.68 -32.02 -15.11
CA ASN A 484 35.85 -32.73 -15.64
C ASN A 484 37.18 -32.25 -15.01
N ASP A 485 37.20 -31.07 -14.39
CA ASP A 485 38.38 -30.43 -13.82
C ASP A 485 38.54 -30.69 -12.31
N LEU A 486 37.58 -31.39 -11.69
CA LEU A 486 37.59 -31.69 -10.25
C LEU A 486 38.87 -32.41 -9.77
N PRO A 487 39.40 -33.46 -10.44
CA PRO A 487 40.65 -34.09 -10.03
C PRO A 487 41.84 -33.13 -9.97
N GLN A 488 41.92 -32.19 -10.92
CA GLN A 488 42.94 -31.16 -11.02
C GLN A 488 42.74 -30.12 -9.91
N LEU A 489 41.51 -29.69 -9.64
CA LEU A 489 41.19 -28.78 -8.53
C LEU A 489 41.51 -29.40 -7.15
N PHE A 490 41.23 -30.69 -6.94
CA PHE A 490 41.58 -31.40 -5.70
C PHE A 490 43.10 -31.53 -5.53
N THR A 491 43.81 -31.84 -6.61
CA THR A 491 45.29 -31.85 -6.63
C THR A 491 45.84 -30.47 -6.29
N LEU A 492 45.25 -29.42 -6.87
CA LEU A 492 45.62 -28.03 -6.62
C LEU A 492 45.38 -27.66 -5.14
N LEU A 493 44.19 -27.95 -4.58
CA LEU A 493 43.84 -27.65 -3.18
C LEU A 493 44.82 -28.26 -2.16
N ASN A 494 45.30 -29.47 -2.42
CA ASN A 494 46.29 -30.13 -1.55
C ASN A 494 47.70 -29.56 -1.73
N SER A 495 48.07 -29.14 -2.95
CA SER A 495 49.37 -28.53 -3.24
C SER A 495 49.54 -27.11 -2.69
N GLN A 496 48.46 -26.34 -2.53
CA GLN A 496 48.55 -24.93 -2.11
C GLN A 496 48.85 -24.76 -0.61
N THR A 497 49.50 -23.64 -0.31
CA THR A 497 49.85 -23.17 1.04
C THR A 497 49.37 -21.74 1.30
N ALA A 498 49.25 -20.91 0.26
CA ALA A 498 48.75 -19.54 0.36
C ALA A 498 47.23 -19.54 0.65
N PRO A 499 46.75 -18.87 1.71
CA PRO A 499 45.33 -18.89 2.09
C PRO A 499 44.39 -18.36 1.01
N GLU A 500 44.81 -17.37 0.23
CA GLU A 500 44.00 -16.78 -0.85
C GLU A 500 43.82 -17.72 -2.04
N ASP A 501 44.84 -18.51 -2.38
CA ASP A 501 44.75 -19.53 -3.43
C ASP A 501 43.92 -20.73 -2.95
N ILE A 502 44.10 -21.16 -1.70
CA ILE A 502 43.28 -22.21 -1.07
C ILE A 502 41.79 -21.81 -1.12
N ALA A 503 41.45 -20.58 -0.74
CA ALA A 503 40.09 -20.07 -0.78
C ALA A 503 39.53 -19.98 -2.22
N ALA A 504 40.34 -19.55 -3.19
CA ALA A 504 39.92 -19.51 -4.60
C ALA A 504 39.62 -20.92 -5.16
N VAL A 505 40.44 -21.92 -4.82
CA VAL A 505 40.22 -23.32 -5.24
C VAL A 505 39.04 -23.95 -4.50
N GLN A 506 38.85 -23.66 -3.20
CA GLN A 506 37.64 -24.06 -2.45
C GLN A 506 36.37 -23.50 -3.10
N HIS A 507 36.37 -22.23 -3.51
CA HIS A 507 35.24 -21.63 -4.23
C HIS A 507 35.00 -22.29 -5.60
N ALA A 508 36.05 -22.66 -6.33
CA ALA A 508 35.93 -23.34 -7.61
C ALA A 508 35.35 -24.75 -7.47
N ILE A 509 35.89 -25.57 -6.55
CA ILE A 509 35.34 -26.87 -6.20
C ILE A 509 33.88 -26.74 -5.78
N SER A 510 33.55 -25.77 -4.92
CA SER A 510 32.19 -25.57 -4.41
C SER A 510 31.19 -25.16 -5.50
N ALA A 511 31.62 -24.34 -6.48
CA ALA A 511 30.78 -23.97 -7.61
C ALA A 511 30.51 -25.15 -8.54
N VAL A 512 31.55 -25.94 -8.86
CA VAL A 512 31.41 -27.13 -9.70
C VAL A 512 30.58 -28.21 -9.01
N VAL A 513 30.88 -28.55 -7.74
CA VAL A 513 30.16 -29.61 -7.01
C VAL A 513 28.69 -29.26 -6.78
N LYS A 514 28.35 -27.98 -6.58
CA LYS A 514 26.94 -27.55 -6.51
C LYS A 514 26.15 -27.72 -7.82
N SER A 515 26.84 -27.83 -8.96
CA SER A 515 26.20 -28.14 -10.25
C SER A 515 25.99 -29.64 -10.50
N SER A 516 26.47 -30.51 -9.59
CA SER A 516 26.45 -31.97 -9.79
C SER A 516 25.67 -32.73 -8.72
N GLY A 517 24.47 -33.20 -9.07
CA GLY A 517 23.71 -34.20 -8.32
C GLY A 517 23.23 -33.76 -6.93
N GLU A 518 22.79 -34.73 -6.12
CA GLU A 518 22.18 -34.51 -4.81
C GLU A 518 23.18 -34.18 -3.68
N THR A 519 22.75 -33.38 -2.70
CA THR A 519 23.56 -32.90 -1.57
C THR A 519 24.34 -34.00 -0.83
N ASN A 520 23.75 -35.20 -0.66
CA ASN A 520 24.44 -36.33 -0.04
C ASN A 520 25.57 -36.87 -0.93
N ALA A 521 25.37 -36.99 -2.24
CA ALA A 521 26.39 -37.44 -3.18
C ALA A 521 27.52 -36.41 -3.33
N GLN A 522 27.19 -35.12 -3.34
CA GLN A 522 28.14 -34.01 -3.24
C GLN A 522 29.00 -34.13 -1.97
N THR A 523 28.36 -34.41 -0.83
CA THR A 523 29.03 -34.62 0.46
C THR A 523 29.95 -35.83 0.42
N ASP A 524 29.50 -36.98 -0.09
CA ASP A 524 30.31 -38.20 -0.18
C ASP A 524 31.53 -38.06 -1.10
N LEU A 525 31.40 -37.33 -2.21
CA LEU A 525 32.53 -36.99 -3.09
C LEU A 525 33.61 -36.20 -2.33
N ILE A 526 33.21 -35.18 -1.58
CA ILE A 526 34.14 -34.35 -0.79
C ILE A 526 34.72 -35.13 0.39
N LEU A 527 33.94 -35.94 1.10
CA LEU A 527 34.45 -36.76 2.22
C LEU A 527 35.45 -37.81 1.74
N LYS A 528 35.17 -38.50 0.63
CA LYS A 528 36.12 -39.45 0.02
C LYS A 528 37.44 -38.78 -0.37
N GLN A 529 37.37 -37.57 -0.91
CA GLN A 529 38.55 -36.82 -1.33
C GLN A 529 39.31 -36.17 -0.14
N MET A 530 38.60 -35.80 0.92
CA MET A 530 39.19 -35.38 2.19
C MET A 530 39.95 -36.53 2.85
N GLN A 531 39.37 -37.74 2.89
CA GLN A 531 40.01 -38.93 3.46
C GLN A 531 41.30 -39.34 2.75
N SER A 532 41.46 -39.05 1.45
CA SER A 532 42.71 -39.31 0.70
C SER A 532 43.76 -38.20 0.82
N ALA A 533 43.45 -37.08 1.47
CA ALA A 533 44.41 -36.02 1.78
C ALA A 533 45.15 -36.29 3.11
N THR A 534 46.37 -35.76 3.22
CA THR A 534 47.12 -35.80 4.49
C THR A 534 46.38 -35.04 5.59
N VAL A 535 46.50 -35.48 6.84
CA VAL A 535 45.76 -34.93 8.01
C VAL A 535 45.78 -33.39 8.05
N GLU A 536 46.95 -32.78 7.80
CA GLU A 536 47.15 -31.33 7.78
C GLU A 536 46.36 -30.60 6.68
N LYS A 537 46.05 -31.28 5.57
CA LYS A 537 45.25 -30.78 4.44
C LYS A 537 43.76 -31.12 4.54
N GLN A 538 43.34 -32.08 5.38
CA GLN A 538 41.93 -32.46 5.53
C GLN A 538 41.03 -31.27 5.90
N ARG A 539 41.53 -30.36 6.75
CA ARG A 539 40.82 -29.12 7.11
C ARG A 539 40.48 -28.21 5.91
N ASN A 540 41.21 -28.30 4.79
CA ASN A 540 40.92 -27.52 3.58
C ASN A 540 39.59 -27.90 2.92
N TYR A 541 38.98 -29.04 3.27
CA TYR A 541 37.70 -29.48 2.72
C TYR A 541 36.47 -29.02 3.53
N LEU A 542 36.66 -28.57 4.78
CA LEU A 542 35.54 -28.15 5.66
C LEU A 542 34.74 -26.95 5.12
N PRO A 543 35.35 -25.91 4.51
CA PRO A 543 34.58 -24.82 3.89
C PRO A 543 33.78 -25.25 2.66
N VAL A 544 34.23 -26.31 1.96
CA VAL A 544 33.49 -26.89 0.83
C VAL A 544 32.27 -27.66 1.34
N LEU A 545 32.42 -28.45 2.41
CA LEU A 545 31.30 -29.12 3.10
C LEU A 545 30.26 -28.10 3.61
N ALA A 546 30.71 -27.00 4.22
CA ALA A 546 29.80 -25.93 4.66
C ALA A 546 29.14 -25.17 3.50
N THR A 547 29.78 -25.11 2.34
CA THR A 547 29.15 -24.56 1.14
C THR A 547 28.08 -25.51 0.60
N ILE A 548 28.32 -26.83 0.59
CA ILE A 548 27.35 -27.87 0.17
C ILE A 548 26.12 -27.90 1.10
N GLY A 549 26.34 -27.90 2.41
CA GLY A 549 25.27 -27.89 3.42
C GLY A 549 24.65 -29.27 3.70
N GLY A 550 23.55 -29.26 4.45
CA GLY A 550 22.81 -30.48 4.82
C GLY A 550 23.39 -31.26 6.01
N LYS A 551 22.55 -32.12 6.62
CA LYS A 551 22.84 -32.80 7.90
C LYS A 551 24.12 -33.64 7.89
N LYS A 552 24.44 -34.31 6.78
CA LYS A 552 25.62 -35.19 6.65
C LYS A 552 26.93 -34.40 6.61
N ALA A 553 26.97 -33.29 5.88
CA ALA A 553 28.10 -32.37 5.89
C ALA A 553 28.26 -31.72 7.27
N LEU A 554 27.15 -31.30 7.90
CA LEU A 554 27.15 -30.67 9.22
C LEU A 554 27.78 -31.57 10.29
N GLY A 555 27.31 -32.82 10.42
CA GLY A 555 27.87 -33.78 11.36
C GLY A 555 29.35 -34.10 11.11
N SER A 556 29.81 -34.03 9.86
CA SER A 556 31.22 -34.22 9.50
C SER A 556 32.10 -33.03 9.93
N VAL A 557 31.58 -31.79 9.80
CA VAL A 557 32.27 -30.58 10.29
C VAL A 557 32.28 -30.54 11.82
N VAL A 558 31.17 -30.90 12.48
CA VAL A 558 31.11 -31.01 13.96
C VAL A 558 32.09 -32.08 14.48
N SER A 559 32.10 -33.29 13.90
CA SER A 559 33.07 -34.32 14.28
C SER A 559 34.54 -33.92 13.98
N SER A 560 34.77 -32.96 13.09
CA SER A 560 36.11 -32.40 12.84
C SER A 560 36.51 -31.34 13.88
N TYR A 561 35.55 -30.65 14.49
CA TYR A 561 35.78 -29.82 15.67
C TYR A 561 36.03 -30.69 16.93
N GLU A 562 35.22 -31.72 17.17
CA GLU A 562 35.36 -32.60 18.35
C GLU A 562 36.73 -33.30 18.43
N LYS A 563 37.27 -33.74 17.29
CA LYS A 563 38.45 -34.62 17.20
C LYS A 563 39.69 -33.93 16.61
N GLY A 564 39.57 -32.67 16.22
CA GLY A 564 40.60 -31.92 15.50
C GLY A 564 41.66 -31.27 16.40
N ASP A 565 42.80 -30.94 15.79
CA ASP A 565 43.78 -30.03 16.37
C ASP A 565 43.24 -28.58 16.39
N ALA A 566 43.93 -27.66 17.08
CA ALA A 566 43.50 -26.26 17.20
C ALA A 566 43.29 -25.57 15.84
N ALA A 567 44.06 -25.93 14.80
CA ALA A 567 43.90 -25.42 13.45
C ALA A 567 42.63 -25.96 12.76
N THR A 568 42.34 -27.25 12.92
CA THR A 568 41.13 -27.90 12.38
C THR A 568 39.89 -27.41 13.11
N LYS A 569 39.93 -27.27 14.43
CA LYS A 569 38.85 -26.65 15.23
C LYS A 569 38.51 -25.24 14.77
N LYS A 570 39.52 -24.38 14.62
CA LYS A 570 39.34 -23.00 14.10
C LYS A 570 38.70 -22.99 12.71
N THR A 571 39.17 -23.87 11.82
CA THR A 571 38.58 -24.02 10.48
C THR A 571 37.15 -24.55 10.55
N ALA A 572 36.84 -25.52 11.42
CA ALA A 572 35.49 -26.05 11.62
C ALA A 572 34.52 -24.98 12.12
N ILE A 573 34.86 -24.21 13.17
CA ILE A 573 34.03 -23.10 13.67
C ILE A 573 33.81 -22.06 12.55
N SER A 574 34.84 -21.69 11.79
CA SER A 574 34.69 -20.76 10.67
C SER A 574 33.80 -21.31 9.53
N SER A 575 33.77 -22.64 9.35
CA SER A 575 32.92 -23.32 8.37
C SER A 575 31.46 -23.36 8.84
N LEU A 576 31.21 -23.63 10.12
CA LEU A 576 29.89 -23.50 10.74
C LEU A 576 29.38 -22.05 10.69
N ALA A 577 30.23 -21.06 10.95
CA ALA A 577 29.90 -19.64 10.81
C ALA A 577 29.62 -19.21 9.35
N ALA A 578 30.18 -19.93 8.36
CA ALA A 578 29.99 -19.70 6.93
C ALA A 578 28.76 -20.43 6.35
N TRP A 579 28.01 -21.19 7.14
CA TRP A 579 26.85 -21.96 6.69
C TRP A 579 25.78 -21.08 6.03
N ALA A 580 25.10 -21.63 5.03
CA ALA A 580 24.14 -20.89 4.20
C ALA A 580 22.79 -20.64 4.89
N ASP A 581 22.49 -21.36 5.97
CA ASP A 581 21.22 -21.37 6.69
C ASP A 581 21.42 -21.60 8.20
N ALA A 582 20.32 -21.61 8.96
CA ALA A 582 20.35 -21.71 10.43
C ALA A 582 20.68 -23.12 11.00
N SER A 583 20.89 -24.16 10.18
CA SER A 583 21.11 -25.52 10.70
C SER A 583 22.42 -25.66 11.49
N ALA A 584 23.45 -24.88 11.19
CA ALA A 584 24.68 -24.82 11.99
C ALA A 584 24.56 -23.99 13.28
N ALA A 585 23.44 -23.28 13.50
CA ALA A 585 23.32 -22.31 14.59
C ALA A 585 23.34 -23.00 15.97
N LYS A 586 22.62 -24.11 16.13
CA LYS A 586 22.58 -24.87 17.39
C LYS A 586 23.95 -25.42 17.80
N GLU A 587 24.75 -25.84 16.81
CA GLU A 587 26.11 -26.35 17.04
C GLU A 587 27.06 -25.20 17.46
N LEU A 588 26.96 -24.03 16.81
CA LEU A 588 27.71 -22.83 17.22
C LEU A 588 27.37 -22.37 18.63
N LEU A 589 26.08 -22.37 19.00
CA LEU A 589 25.65 -22.06 20.37
C LEU A 589 26.20 -23.09 21.37
N THR A 590 26.07 -24.39 21.06
CA THR A 590 26.58 -25.49 21.89
C THR A 590 28.10 -25.42 22.09
N ILE A 591 28.86 -24.97 21.09
CA ILE A 591 30.31 -24.72 21.20
C ILE A 591 30.58 -23.54 22.13
N ALA A 592 29.86 -22.41 21.97
CA ALA A 592 30.01 -21.23 22.83
C ALA A 592 29.61 -21.49 24.29
N GLU A 593 28.64 -22.36 24.55
CA GLU A 593 28.26 -22.79 25.90
C GLU A 593 29.34 -23.64 26.59
N LYS A 594 30.00 -24.53 25.84
CA LYS A 594 30.85 -25.60 26.39
C LYS A 594 32.35 -25.31 26.34
N THR A 595 32.84 -24.47 25.42
CA THR A 595 34.28 -24.26 25.29
C THR A 595 34.84 -23.34 26.39
N THR A 596 35.96 -23.75 26.96
CA THR A 596 36.78 -22.95 27.89
C THR A 596 37.76 -22.04 27.16
N GLU A 597 38.02 -22.28 25.87
CA GLU A 597 38.99 -21.52 25.07
C GLU A 597 38.37 -20.21 24.57
N ALA A 598 38.90 -19.07 25.04
CA ALA A 598 38.35 -17.75 24.70
C ALA A 598 38.29 -17.49 23.18
N GLY A 599 39.31 -17.94 22.43
CA GLY A 599 39.34 -17.80 20.98
C GLY A 599 38.37 -18.71 20.22
N GLU A 600 37.97 -19.85 20.80
CA GLU A 600 36.88 -20.67 20.26
C GLU A 600 35.52 -20.04 20.61
N PHE A 601 35.37 -19.55 21.84
CA PHE A 601 34.16 -18.87 22.33
C PHE A 601 33.80 -17.66 21.48
N ASP A 602 34.75 -16.74 21.26
CA ASP A 602 34.55 -15.54 20.43
C ASP A 602 34.17 -15.90 18.99
N ALA A 603 34.83 -16.90 18.40
CA ALA A 603 34.57 -17.34 17.03
C ALA A 603 33.20 -18.01 16.90
N ALA A 604 32.80 -18.83 17.87
CA ALA A 604 31.51 -19.51 17.89
C ALA A 604 30.34 -18.54 18.11
N LEU A 605 30.47 -17.62 19.07
CA LEU A 605 29.45 -16.59 19.34
C LEU A 605 29.29 -15.61 18.16
N THR A 606 30.40 -15.17 17.56
CA THR A 606 30.39 -14.36 16.33
C THR A 606 29.75 -15.12 15.17
N GLY A 607 30.06 -16.41 15.04
CA GLY A 607 29.42 -17.30 14.07
C GLY A 607 27.92 -17.40 14.27
N TYR A 608 27.45 -17.61 15.50
CA TYR A 608 26.03 -17.73 15.84
C TYR A 608 25.24 -16.47 15.44
N VAL A 609 25.76 -15.28 15.79
CA VAL A 609 25.16 -13.99 15.40
C VAL A 609 25.17 -13.81 13.88
N SER A 610 26.24 -14.21 13.18
CA SER A 610 26.31 -14.16 11.72
C SER A 610 25.28 -15.08 11.05
N VAL A 611 25.06 -16.28 11.60
CA VAL A 611 24.08 -17.26 11.10
C VAL A 611 22.65 -16.83 11.41
N ALA A 612 22.37 -16.23 12.57
CA ALA A 612 21.09 -15.57 12.84
C ALA A 612 20.78 -14.49 11.78
N GLY A 613 21.79 -13.68 11.43
CA GLY A 613 21.74 -12.71 10.34
C GLY A 613 21.34 -13.31 8.99
N LYS A 614 22.02 -14.38 8.57
CA LYS A 614 21.81 -15.09 7.28
C LYS A 614 20.51 -15.90 7.20
N SER A 615 19.99 -16.35 8.34
CA SER A 615 18.85 -17.25 8.46
C SER A 615 17.60 -16.78 7.70
N SER A 616 16.75 -17.73 7.28
CA SER A 616 15.40 -17.48 6.75
C SER A 616 14.31 -17.40 7.83
N LYS A 617 14.64 -17.67 9.11
CA LYS A 617 13.72 -17.51 10.26
C LYS A 617 13.16 -16.07 10.33
N THR A 618 11.96 -15.93 10.86
CA THR A 618 11.24 -14.65 11.05
C THR A 618 12.06 -13.62 11.87
N PRO A 619 11.75 -12.31 11.79
CA PRO A 619 12.37 -11.30 12.63
C PRO A 619 12.23 -11.60 14.13
N VAL A 620 11.09 -12.13 14.57
CA VAL A 620 10.84 -12.53 15.97
C VAL A 620 11.79 -13.64 16.40
N LEU A 621 11.92 -14.70 15.61
CA LEU A 621 12.85 -15.80 15.89
C LEU A 621 14.31 -15.36 15.90
N LYS A 622 14.71 -14.46 15.01
CA LYS A 622 16.08 -13.90 15.01
C LYS A 622 16.37 -13.07 16.25
N VAL A 623 15.36 -12.36 16.78
CA VAL A 623 15.47 -11.68 18.08
C VAL A 623 15.67 -12.69 19.21
N ILE A 624 14.94 -13.81 19.24
CA ILE A 624 15.18 -14.89 20.22
C ILE A 624 16.63 -15.39 20.16
N MET A 625 17.14 -15.70 18.95
CA MET A 625 18.53 -16.15 18.76
C MET A 625 19.55 -15.11 19.27
N LEU A 626 19.35 -13.81 18.99
CA LEU A 626 20.23 -12.77 19.50
C LEU A 626 20.15 -12.58 21.02
N ARG A 627 19.01 -12.89 21.65
CA ARG A 627 18.87 -12.86 23.11
C ARG A 627 19.60 -14.01 23.78
N GLU A 628 19.65 -15.19 23.16
CA GLU A 628 20.48 -16.32 23.62
C GLU A 628 21.98 -15.96 23.50
N ALA A 629 22.38 -15.38 22.36
CA ALA A 629 23.74 -14.86 22.18
C ALA A 629 24.11 -13.82 23.27
N MET A 630 23.16 -12.95 23.64
CA MET A 630 23.35 -11.93 24.68
C MET A 630 23.45 -12.56 26.08
N GLY A 631 22.74 -13.66 26.34
CA GLY A 631 22.85 -14.42 27.59
C GLY A 631 24.22 -15.06 27.80
N LEU A 632 24.94 -15.38 26.71
CA LEU A 632 26.31 -15.88 26.77
C LEU A 632 27.38 -14.77 26.76
N ALA A 633 27.05 -13.55 26.33
CA ALA A 633 28.02 -12.48 26.07
C ALA A 633 28.78 -12.03 27.34
N LYS A 634 30.09 -12.31 27.36
CA LYS A 634 31.04 -12.02 28.45
C LYS A 634 31.68 -10.63 28.36
N THR A 635 31.81 -10.07 27.15
CA THR A 635 32.48 -8.78 26.91
C THR A 635 31.56 -7.76 26.24
N ASP A 636 31.80 -6.48 26.49
CA ASP A 636 30.98 -5.41 25.92
C ASP A 636 31.05 -5.37 24.38
N THR A 637 32.19 -5.73 23.77
CA THR A 637 32.33 -5.88 22.31
C THR A 637 31.38 -6.93 21.72
N GLN A 638 31.16 -8.05 22.43
CA GLN A 638 30.18 -9.08 22.03
C GLN A 638 28.76 -8.52 22.14
N LYS A 639 28.43 -7.82 23.25
CA LYS A 639 27.12 -7.15 23.42
C LYS A 639 26.87 -6.10 22.34
N GLU A 640 27.87 -5.29 21.98
CA GLU A 640 27.77 -4.30 20.89
C GLU A 640 27.43 -4.96 19.56
N MET A 641 28.12 -6.05 19.19
CA MET A 641 27.87 -6.79 17.96
C MET A 641 26.43 -7.31 17.90
N ILE A 642 25.92 -7.83 19.02
CA ILE A 642 24.55 -8.33 19.14
C ILE A 642 23.54 -7.18 19.02
N LEU A 643 23.75 -6.05 19.70
CA LEU A 643 22.88 -4.86 19.61
C LEU A 643 22.85 -4.25 18.20
N LYS A 644 23.98 -4.27 17.48
CA LYS A 644 24.10 -3.81 16.09
C LYS A 644 23.28 -4.68 15.13
N GLU A 645 23.34 -6.00 15.29
CA GLU A 645 22.54 -6.93 14.49
C GLU A 645 21.04 -6.88 14.88
N LEU A 646 20.73 -6.68 16.16
CA LEU A 646 19.37 -6.57 16.70
C LEU A 646 18.57 -5.41 16.09
N ALA A 647 19.23 -4.27 15.83
CA ALA A 647 18.63 -3.09 15.20
C ALA A 647 17.98 -3.35 13.83
N ARG A 648 18.36 -4.46 13.16
CA ARG A 648 17.88 -4.80 11.82
C ARG A 648 16.48 -5.40 11.81
N TYR A 649 16.00 -5.96 12.93
CA TYR A 649 14.76 -6.74 12.97
C TYR A 649 13.50 -5.95 13.29
N ARG A 650 13.64 -4.76 13.88
CA ARG A 650 12.57 -3.76 14.01
C ARG A 650 11.28 -4.25 14.70
N THR A 651 11.35 -5.30 15.53
CA THR A 651 10.22 -5.76 16.34
C THR A 651 10.16 -5.01 17.68
N ILE A 652 9.00 -5.01 18.34
CA ILE A 652 8.88 -4.40 19.66
C ILE A 652 9.73 -5.14 20.71
N ASN A 653 9.81 -6.48 20.64
CA ASN A 653 10.67 -7.29 21.50
C ASN A 653 12.15 -6.89 21.35
N ALA A 654 12.60 -6.54 20.13
CA ALA A 654 13.96 -6.04 19.89
C ALA A 654 14.21 -4.68 20.55
N LEU A 655 13.24 -3.75 20.47
CA LEU A 655 13.32 -2.43 21.10
C LEU A 655 13.33 -2.53 22.63
N LEU A 656 12.37 -3.25 23.20
CA LEU A 656 12.23 -3.43 24.64
C LEU A 656 13.43 -4.17 25.22
N PHE A 657 13.99 -5.15 24.49
CA PHE A 657 15.23 -5.80 24.91
C PHE A 657 16.45 -4.86 24.83
N ALA A 658 16.60 -4.06 23.76
CA ALA A 658 17.67 -3.08 23.65
C ALA A 658 17.58 -1.99 24.74
N GLY A 659 16.37 -1.60 25.14
CA GLY A 659 16.11 -0.65 26.23
C GLY A 659 16.77 -1.03 27.56
N LYS A 660 16.84 -2.34 27.86
CA LYS A 660 17.46 -2.90 29.08
C LYS A 660 19.00 -2.69 29.16
N TYR A 661 19.61 -2.14 28.10
CA TYR A 661 21.05 -1.85 28.03
C TYR A 661 21.37 -0.34 28.00
N LEU A 662 20.37 0.54 28.06
CA LEU A 662 20.56 2.00 28.10
C LEU A 662 21.29 2.49 29.36
N ASP A 663 21.28 1.72 30.44
CA ASP A 663 21.97 2.03 31.71
C ASP A 663 23.37 1.41 31.85
N GLN A 664 23.86 0.64 30.86
CA GLN A 664 25.20 0.03 30.92
C GLN A 664 26.25 0.98 30.31
N PRO A 665 27.13 1.64 31.08
CA PRO A 665 27.87 2.83 30.60
C PRO A 665 28.76 2.61 29.37
N ASN A 666 29.27 1.40 29.19
CA ASN A 666 30.15 1.04 28.08
C ASN A 666 29.40 0.83 26.75
N ILE A 667 28.09 0.51 26.80
CA ILE A 667 27.28 0.16 25.61
C ILE A 667 25.99 0.98 25.47
N GLN A 668 25.70 1.88 26.42
CA GLN A 668 24.54 2.79 26.41
C GLN A 668 24.36 3.53 25.07
N THR A 669 25.45 3.92 24.40
CA THR A 669 25.43 4.61 23.11
C THR A 669 24.91 3.72 21.99
N ILE A 670 25.35 2.45 21.90
CA ILE A 670 24.84 1.53 20.88
C ILE A 670 23.41 1.07 21.21
N ALA A 671 23.09 0.87 22.49
CA ALA A 671 21.72 0.61 22.93
C ALA A 671 20.76 1.74 22.51
N ALA A 672 21.18 3.00 22.68
CA ALA A 672 20.44 4.18 22.24
C ALA A 672 20.27 4.24 20.72
N GLN A 673 21.33 3.94 19.95
CA GLN A 673 21.25 3.84 18.48
C GLN A 673 20.29 2.73 18.03
N THR A 674 20.31 1.56 18.68
CA THR A 674 19.42 0.43 18.38
C THR A 674 17.95 0.76 18.72
N VAL A 675 17.68 1.33 19.90
CA VAL A 675 16.33 1.79 20.29
C VAL A 675 15.80 2.84 19.31
N ALA A 676 16.59 3.86 19.00
CA ALA A 676 16.20 4.91 18.06
C ALA A 676 15.95 4.35 16.65
N SER A 677 16.85 3.50 16.13
CA SER A 677 16.73 2.89 14.80
C SER A 677 15.46 2.03 14.66
N ILE A 678 15.04 1.35 15.73
CA ILE A 678 13.83 0.53 15.72
C ILE A 678 12.57 1.42 15.78
N ALA A 679 12.42 2.28 16.79
CA ALA A 679 11.20 3.09 16.93
C ALA A 679 10.99 4.06 15.75
N LEU A 680 12.06 4.72 15.27
CA LEU A 680 11.95 5.62 14.11
C LEU A 680 11.54 4.89 12.83
N SER A 681 11.64 3.55 12.78
CA SER A 681 11.24 2.73 11.65
C SER A 681 9.79 2.22 11.71
N ASN A 682 9.09 2.33 12.84
CA ASN A 682 7.69 1.94 12.97
C ASN A 682 6.91 2.91 13.88
N ARG A 683 5.91 3.61 13.33
CA ARG A 683 5.05 4.56 14.05
C ARG A 683 4.01 3.89 14.97
N ASP A 684 3.76 2.60 14.79
CA ASP A 684 2.79 1.86 15.62
C ASP A 684 3.35 1.52 17.01
N PHE A 685 4.67 1.64 17.19
CA PHE A 685 5.34 1.56 18.49
C PHE A 685 5.22 2.89 19.22
N TYR A 686 4.11 3.07 19.95
CA TYR A 686 3.90 4.18 20.86
C TYR A 686 3.56 3.69 22.28
N GLY A 687 3.67 4.58 23.25
CA GLY A 687 3.31 4.32 24.65
C GLY A 687 4.19 5.07 25.64
N ALA A 688 3.88 4.96 26.93
CA ALA A 688 4.68 5.57 28.00
C ALA A 688 6.11 5.01 28.01
N GLU A 689 6.23 3.67 28.01
CA GLU A 689 7.50 2.92 27.91
C GLU A 689 8.34 3.38 26.70
N ILE A 690 7.71 3.45 25.51
CA ILE A 690 8.41 3.80 24.27
C ILE A 690 8.89 5.27 24.29
N ARG A 691 8.10 6.17 24.88
CA ARG A 691 8.49 7.58 25.09
C ARG A 691 9.67 7.70 26.05
N GLU A 692 9.68 6.94 27.15
CA GLU A 692 10.80 6.95 28.09
C GLU A 692 12.07 6.42 27.43
N LEU A 693 12.00 5.24 26.79
CA LEU A 693 13.13 4.64 26.07
C LEU A 693 13.71 5.57 25.00
N LEU A 694 12.86 6.26 24.21
CA LEU A 694 13.31 7.24 23.22
C LEU A 694 13.90 8.51 23.83
N THR A 695 13.29 9.04 24.89
CA THR A 695 13.80 10.23 25.60
C THR A 695 15.18 9.94 26.20
N LYS A 696 15.32 8.77 26.83
CA LYS A 696 16.58 8.27 27.39
C LYS A 696 17.63 8.06 26.29
N ALA A 697 17.28 7.36 25.21
CA ALA A 697 18.16 7.18 24.05
C ALA A 697 18.65 8.52 23.48
N SER A 698 17.74 9.50 23.29
CA SER A 698 18.10 10.83 22.77
C SER A 698 19.16 11.54 23.63
N SER A 699 19.09 11.43 24.96
CA SER A 699 20.07 12.01 25.89
C SER A 699 21.45 11.32 25.90
N LEU A 700 21.49 10.07 25.45
CA LEU A 700 22.70 9.23 25.41
C LEU A 700 23.48 9.36 24.09
N LEU A 701 22.79 9.68 22.99
CA LEU A 701 23.40 9.99 21.69
C LEU A 701 24.20 11.31 21.77
N LYS A 702 25.49 11.27 21.39
CA LYS A 702 26.44 12.40 21.55
C LYS A 702 27.43 12.46 20.39
N GLY A 703 27.79 13.69 19.99
CA GLY A 703 28.68 13.97 18.86
C GLY A 703 27.93 14.51 17.64
N LYS A 704 28.65 15.13 16.69
CA LYS A 704 28.06 15.87 15.57
C LYS A 704 27.09 15.03 14.72
N ASP A 705 27.42 13.77 14.49
CA ASP A 705 26.58 12.85 13.70
C ASP A 705 25.29 12.42 14.42
N SER A 706 25.20 12.64 15.74
CA SER A 706 24.01 12.34 16.55
C SER A 706 22.93 13.42 16.49
N GLU A 707 23.25 14.66 16.10
CA GLU A 707 22.30 15.77 16.10
C GLU A 707 21.08 15.48 15.20
N TYR A 708 21.31 14.85 14.04
CA TYR A 708 20.24 14.40 13.13
C TYR A 708 19.34 13.33 13.77
N GLN A 709 19.93 12.39 14.52
CA GLN A 709 19.18 11.34 15.22
C GLN A 709 18.33 11.92 16.36
N GLN A 710 18.88 12.85 17.14
CA GLN A 710 18.14 13.57 18.19
C GLN A 710 16.97 14.40 17.61
N GLN A 711 17.17 15.07 16.47
CA GLN A 711 16.09 15.79 15.78
C GLN A 711 15.01 14.83 15.24
N ALA A 712 15.39 13.65 14.73
CA ALA A 712 14.45 12.64 14.29
C ALA A 712 13.63 12.07 15.46
N ILE A 713 14.27 11.74 16.61
CA ILE A 713 13.58 11.33 17.83
C ILE A 713 12.63 12.42 18.33
N THR A 714 13.07 13.68 18.35
CA THR A 714 12.27 14.82 18.80
C THR A 714 11.00 15.00 17.96
N ARG A 715 11.11 14.89 16.62
CA ARG A 715 9.94 14.89 15.72
C ARG A 715 9.03 13.69 15.96
N HIS A 716 9.59 12.49 16.06
CA HIS A 716 8.81 11.27 16.29
C HIS A 716 8.06 11.31 17.63
N LEU A 717 8.66 11.83 18.71
CA LEU A 717 8.01 12.01 20.01
C LEU A 717 6.86 13.05 19.97
N ALA A 718 6.94 14.06 19.11
CA ALA A 718 5.89 15.05 18.88
C ALA A 718 4.75 14.50 17.99
N ASP A 719 5.09 13.71 16.96
CA ASP A 719 4.13 13.01 16.07
C ASP A 719 3.41 11.84 16.78
N MET A 720 3.99 11.29 17.85
CA MET A 720 3.52 10.04 18.49
C MET A 720 2.13 10.22 19.17
N PRO A 721 1.21 9.24 19.04
CA PRO A 721 -0.10 9.27 19.71
C PRO A 721 -0.03 9.37 21.24
N ALA A 722 -1.09 9.95 21.84
CA ALA A 722 -1.30 9.92 23.28
C ALA A 722 -1.98 8.60 23.70
N GLY A 723 -1.49 7.99 24.78
CA GLY A 723 -1.98 6.72 25.31
C GLY A 723 -0.86 5.93 26.01
N GLU A 724 -1.23 4.92 26.80
CA GLU A 724 -0.25 4.08 27.52
C GLU A 724 0.55 3.18 26.57
N GLY A 725 -0.07 2.75 25.46
CA GLY A 725 0.55 1.85 24.47
C GLY A 725 0.72 0.44 25.02
N PHE A 726 1.86 -0.18 24.76
CA PHE A 726 2.23 -1.44 25.42
C PHE A 726 2.71 -1.20 26.85
N VAL A 727 2.02 -1.80 27.81
CA VAL A 727 2.40 -1.83 29.24
C VAL A 727 2.85 -3.24 29.62
N SER A 728 3.83 -3.36 30.51
CA SER A 728 4.26 -4.68 30.98
C SER A 728 3.32 -5.21 32.06
N LEU A 729 2.87 -6.46 31.90
CA LEU A 729 2.14 -7.20 32.93
C LEU A 729 3.08 -7.80 34.00
N PHE A 730 4.38 -7.94 33.73
CA PHE A 730 5.31 -8.57 34.66
C PHE A 730 6.60 -7.77 34.82
N ASN A 731 6.81 -7.26 36.04
CA ASN A 731 7.92 -6.36 36.39
C ASN A 731 9.31 -7.03 36.48
N GLY A 732 9.42 -8.34 36.24
CA GLY A 732 10.67 -9.11 36.30
C GLY A 732 11.17 -9.44 37.72
N LYS A 733 10.42 -9.09 38.77
CA LYS A 733 10.88 -9.11 40.18
C LYS A 733 9.92 -9.82 41.14
N ASP A 734 8.61 -9.65 40.95
CA ASP A 734 7.57 -10.18 41.84
C ASP A 734 6.21 -10.30 41.12
N LEU A 735 5.17 -10.70 41.86
CA LEU A 735 3.81 -10.91 41.33
C LEU A 735 2.92 -9.64 41.40
N THR A 736 3.48 -8.44 41.52
CA THR A 736 2.69 -7.20 41.48
C THR A 736 1.94 -7.09 40.16
N GLY A 737 0.64 -6.84 40.22
CA GLY A 737 -0.26 -6.86 39.05
C GLY A 737 -0.99 -8.19 38.84
N TRP A 738 -0.64 -9.24 39.59
CA TRP A 738 -1.26 -10.57 39.52
C TRP A 738 -1.97 -10.96 40.83
N LYS A 739 -2.91 -11.91 40.70
CA LYS A 739 -3.75 -12.47 41.78
C LYS A 739 -4.06 -13.94 41.50
N GLY A 740 -4.46 -14.71 42.50
CA GLY A 740 -4.86 -16.11 42.31
C GLY A 740 -6.25 -16.24 41.69
N LEU A 741 -6.53 -17.37 41.00
CA LEU A 741 -7.86 -17.63 40.45
C LEU A 741 -8.93 -17.79 41.54
N VAL A 742 -10.11 -17.20 41.33
CA VAL A 742 -11.31 -17.40 42.16
C VAL A 742 -12.47 -17.86 41.28
N ALA A 743 -12.56 -19.18 41.08
CA ALA A 743 -13.56 -19.87 40.25
C ALA A 743 -13.60 -19.38 38.77
N ASN A 744 -14.57 -19.85 37.99
CA ASN A 744 -14.80 -19.30 36.64
C ASN A 744 -15.54 -17.94 36.69
N PRO A 745 -15.52 -17.13 35.61
CA PRO A 745 -16.16 -15.80 35.58
C PRO A 745 -17.66 -15.82 35.93
N ILE A 746 -18.42 -16.84 35.48
CA ILE A 746 -19.87 -16.94 35.73
C ILE A 746 -20.16 -17.15 37.23
N ALA A 747 -19.34 -17.95 37.91
CA ALA A 747 -19.44 -18.16 39.36
C ALA A 747 -18.93 -16.95 40.15
N ARG A 748 -17.85 -16.30 39.68
CA ARG A 748 -17.24 -15.08 40.25
C ARG A 748 -18.21 -13.90 40.24
N ALA A 749 -18.87 -13.65 39.11
CA ALA A 749 -19.85 -12.56 38.95
C ALA A 749 -21.10 -12.70 39.83
N LYS A 750 -21.38 -13.89 40.38
CA LYS A 750 -22.52 -14.16 41.28
C LYS A 750 -22.18 -14.05 42.77
N MET A 751 -20.94 -13.71 43.13
CA MET A 751 -20.51 -13.60 44.53
C MET A 751 -20.76 -12.19 45.09
N SER A 752 -21.11 -12.09 46.37
CA SER A 752 -21.08 -10.79 47.07
C SER A 752 -19.64 -10.29 47.21
N ALA A 753 -19.46 -8.96 47.30
CA ALA A 753 -18.13 -8.33 47.39
C ALA A 753 -17.28 -8.91 48.54
N ASP A 754 -17.89 -9.14 49.71
CA ASP A 754 -17.21 -9.74 50.86
C ASP A 754 -16.83 -11.22 50.63
N THR A 755 -17.70 -11.99 49.97
CA THR A 755 -17.41 -13.39 49.63
C THR A 755 -16.28 -13.49 48.61
N LEU A 756 -16.27 -12.61 47.61
CA LEU A 756 -15.21 -12.54 46.62
C LEU A 756 -13.88 -12.12 47.28
N LYS A 757 -13.88 -11.06 48.09
CA LYS A 757 -12.70 -10.59 48.85
C LYS A 757 -12.13 -11.67 49.77
N ALA A 758 -12.96 -12.40 50.49
CA ALA A 758 -12.54 -13.47 51.40
C ALA A 758 -11.98 -14.71 50.66
N LYS A 759 -12.45 -14.99 49.44
CA LYS A 759 -11.88 -16.05 48.58
C LYS A 759 -10.60 -15.60 47.89
N GLN A 760 -10.53 -14.36 47.41
CA GLN A 760 -9.36 -13.79 46.75
C GLN A 760 -8.14 -13.83 47.66
N ALA A 761 -8.27 -13.42 48.93
CA ALA A 761 -7.19 -13.51 49.91
C ALA A 761 -6.61 -14.94 50.09
N LYS A 762 -7.45 -15.99 49.95
CA LYS A 762 -7.00 -17.38 50.00
C LYS A 762 -6.33 -17.84 48.70
N ALA A 763 -6.87 -17.43 47.55
CA ALA A 763 -6.27 -17.70 46.25
C ALA A 763 -4.90 -17.03 46.13
N ASP A 764 -4.75 -15.80 46.61
CA ASP A 764 -3.50 -15.03 46.60
C ASP A 764 -2.44 -15.61 47.56
N GLU A 765 -2.85 -16.35 48.59
CA GLU A 765 -1.93 -17.09 49.48
C GLU A 765 -1.52 -18.43 48.88
N ALA A 766 -2.42 -19.13 48.18
CA ALA A 766 -2.12 -20.36 47.45
C ALA A 766 -1.17 -20.08 46.27
N MET A 767 -1.52 -19.11 45.42
CA MET A 767 -0.74 -18.64 44.26
C MET A 767 0.76 -18.48 44.55
N LYS A 768 1.12 -17.85 45.69
CA LYS A 768 2.50 -17.52 46.06
C LYS A 768 3.38 -18.72 46.44
N LYS A 769 2.80 -19.93 46.52
CA LYS A 769 3.54 -21.17 46.80
C LYS A 769 4.09 -21.79 45.51
N ASP A 770 3.43 -21.52 44.39
CA ASP A 770 3.64 -22.21 43.11
C ASP A 770 3.98 -21.28 41.94
N TRP A 771 3.56 -20.02 41.99
CA TRP A 771 3.99 -18.97 41.06
C TRP A 771 5.03 -18.07 41.73
N TYR A 772 6.14 -17.83 41.05
CA TYR A 772 7.22 -16.96 41.54
C TYR A 772 8.01 -16.30 40.41
N ALA A 773 8.65 -15.17 40.73
CA ALA A 773 9.60 -14.50 39.85
C ALA A 773 11.02 -15.00 40.14
N LYS A 774 11.81 -15.27 39.10
CA LYS A 774 13.24 -15.61 39.22
C LYS A 774 13.99 -15.23 37.95
N ASP A 775 15.15 -14.59 38.09
CA ASP A 775 16.07 -14.25 37.00
C ASP A 775 15.44 -13.44 35.83
N GLY A 776 14.37 -12.69 36.11
CA GLY A 776 13.58 -11.96 35.10
C GLY A 776 12.52 -12.80 34.36
N GLU A 777 12.33 -14.05 34.76
CA GLU A 777 11.29 -14.96 34.29
C GLU A 777 10.18 -15.11 35.37
N LEU A 778 8.94 -15.29 34.92
CA LEU A 778 7.78 -15.66 35.73
C LEU A 778 7.57 -17.17 35.58
N ILE A 779 7.65 -17.91 36.68
CA ILE A 779 7.75 -19.37 36.68
C ILE A 779 6.57 -19.98 37.45
N PHE A 780 6.01 -21.03 36.88
CA PHE A 780 5.05 -21.93 37.50
C PHE A 780 5.74 -23.21 37.98
N SER A 781 5.47 -23.68 39.20
CA SER A 781 6.10 -24.87 39.80
C SER A 781 5.72 -26.20 39.15
N GLY A 782 4.53 -26.28 38.55
CA GLY A 782 3.86 -27.52 38.17
C GLY A 782 2.68 -27.91 39.08
N HIS A 783 2.44 -27.20 40.19
CA HIS A 783 1.36 -27.48 41.15
C HIS A 783 0.51 -26.21 41.42
N GLY A 784 -0.69 -26.34 41.97
CA GLY A 784 -1.56 -25.20 42.26
C GLY A 784 -2.56 -24.85 41.15
N ASP A 785 -2.88 -23.57 40.99
CA ASP A 785 -4.00 -23.03 40.18
C ASP A 785 -3.55 -21.82 39.32
N ASN A 786 -4.38 -21.37 38.37
CA ASN A 786 -4.06 -20.32 37.40
C ASN A 786 -3.62 -18.99 38.06
N LEU A 787 -2.71 -18.28 37.39
CA LEU A 787 -2.29 -16.93 37.74
C LEU A 787 -3.04 -15.89 36.90
N CYS A 788 -3.75 -14.96 37.53
CA CYS A 788 -4.68 -14.05 36.87
C CYS A 788 -4.22 -12.58 36.97
N THR A 789 -4.48 -11.76 35.95
CA THR A 789 -4.24 -10.31 36.03
C THR A 789 -5.19 -9.66 37.04
N VAL A 790 -4.72 -8.67 37.79
CA VAL A 790 -5.57 -7.87 38.70
C VAL A 790 -6.57 -7.04 37.88
N LYS A 791 -6.07 -6.34 36.86
CA LYS A 791 -6.87 -5.58 35.88
C LYS A 791 -7.57 -6.52 34.89
N PRO A 792 -8.87 -6.36 34.60
CA PRO A 792 -9.54 -7.00 33.47
C PRO A 792 -9.23 -6.25 32.17
N TYR A 793 -9.23 -6.97 31.04
CA TYR A 793 -8.86 -6.43 29.73
C TYR A 793 -10.02 -6.53 28.74
N GLY A 794 -10.26 -5.45 27.99
CA GLY A 794 -11.27 -5.36 26.94
C GLY A 794 -10.78 -5.95 25.62
N ASP A 795 -10.82 -5.18 24.54
CA ASP A 795 -10.06 -5.50 23.32
C ASP A 795 -8.57 -5.19 23.56
N PHE A 796 -7.67 -6.05 23.10
CA PHE A 796 -6.24 -5.91 23.34
C PHE A 796 -5.39 -6.63 22.29
N GLU A 797 -4.11 -6.29 22.26
CA GLU A 797 -3.06 -7.14 21.71
C GLU A 797 -1.97 -7.39 22.76
N MET A 798 -1.34 -8.56 22.71
CA MET A 798 -0.45 -9.08 23.76
C MET A 798 0.77 -9.74 23.14
N TYR A 799 1.95 -9.33 23.59
CA TYR A 799 3.20 -10.07 23.36
C TYR A 799 3.58 -10.84 24.61
N VAL A 800 4.05 -12.08 24.44
CA VAL A 800 4.53 -12.92 25.53
C VAL A 800 5.55 -13.93 25.03
N ASP A 801 6.74 -13.91 25.63
CA ASP A 801 7.73 -14.97 25.48
C ASP A 801 7.38 -16.12 26.46
N TRP A 802 7.34 -17.36 25.98
CA TRP A 802 7.13 -18.57 26.78
C TRP A 802 8.14 -19.68 26.45
N LYS A 803 8.41 -20.54 27.42
CA LYS A 803 9.36 -21.67 27.33
C LYS A 803 8.80 -22.82 28.17
N ILE A 804 8.58 -23.96 27.54
CA ILE A 804 7.98 -25.16 28.16
C ILE A 804 8.97 -26.32 28.20
N GLN A 805 8.83 -27.18 29.21
CA GLN A 805 9.62 -28.42 29.36
C GLN A 805 8.98 -29.60 28.62
N LYS A 806 9.67 -30.75 28.61
CA LYS A 806 9.14 -32.00 28.04
C LYS A 806 7.87 -32.41 28.79
N ASP A 807 6.95 -33.07 28.06
CA ASP A 807 5.67 -33.59 28.53
C ASP A 807 4.70 -32.48 29.03
N GLY A 808 5.03 -31.21 28.76
CA GLY A 808 4.32 -30.03 29.22
C GLY A 808 2.97 -29.77 28.56
N ASP A 809 2.12 -29.06 29.31
CA ASP A 809 0.80 -28.56 28.93
C ASP A 809 0.61 -27.19 29.62
N ALA A 810 0.06 -26.20 28.91
CA ALA A 810 -0.27 -24.88 29.43
C ALA A 810 -1.14 -24.10 28.43
N GLY A 811 -1.44 -22.84 28.76
CA GLY A 811 -2.16 -21.94 27.87
C GLY A 811 -2.31 -20.55 28.47
N ILE A 812 -2.94 -19.67 27.69
CA ILE A 812 -3.28 -18.30 28.13
C ILE A 812 -4.77 -18.11 27.90
N TYR A 813 -5.53 -18.04 29.00
CA TYR A 813 -6.96 -17.74 28.99
C TYR A 813 -7.19 -16.27 28.64
N LEU A 814 -7.92 -16.03 27.57
CA LEU A 814 -8.30 -14.68 27.15
C LEU A 814 -9.62 -14.34 27.83
N ARG A 815 -9.69 -13.25 28.59
CA ARG A 815 -10.89 -12.83 29.35
C ARG A 815 -11.51 -13.98 30.19
N GLY A 816 -10.68 -14.84 30.78
CA GLY A 816 -11.08 -16.02 31.55
C GLY A 816 -11.75 -17.17 30.77
N THR A 817 -11.79 -17.12 29.42
CA THR A 817 -12.33 -18.20 28.57
C THR A 817 -12.16 -17.92 27.07
N PRO A 818 -11.81 -18.92 26.23
CA PRO A 818 -11.00 -20.12 26.47
C PRO A 818 -9.51 -19.76 26.42
N GLN A 819 -8.64 -20.75 26.15
CA GLN A 819 -7.19 -20.56 26.11
C GLN A 819 -6.58 -20.63 24.69
N VAL A 820 -5.55 -19.80 24.47
CA VAL A 820 -4.52 -20.05 23.45
C VAL A 820 -3.59 -21.14 24.00
N GLN A 821 -3.49 -22.27 23.30
CA GLN A 821 -2.82 -23.48 23.77
C GLN A 821 -1.29 -23.39 23.71
N ILE A 822 -0.61 -23.99 24.69
CA ILE A 822 0.84 -24.25 24.70
C ILE A 822 1.07 -25.72 25.10
N TRP A 823 1.89 -26.47 24.38
CA TRP A 823 2.19 -27.87 24.76
C TRP A 823 3.49 -28.40 24.15
N ASP A 824 4.02 -29.48 24.73
CA ASP A 824 5.02 -30.32 24.07
C ASP A 824 4.39 -31.02 22.86
N THR A 825 4.81 -30.62 21.66
CA THR A 825 4.28 -31.12 20.38
C THR A 825 4.60 -32.60 20.09
N SER A 826 5.44 -33.24 20.91
CA SER A 826 5.69 -34.69 20.84
C SER A 826 4.61 -35.54 21.53
N ARG A 827 3.67 -34.92 22.27
CA ARG A 827 2.51 -35.59 22.90
C ARG A 827 1.40 -35.88 21.89
N VAL A 828 1.69 -36.80 20.96
CA VAL A 828 0.81 -37.13 19.83
C VAL A 828 -0.50 -37.82 20.23
N ASP A 829 -0.54 -38.36 21.45
CA ASP A 829 -1.67 -39.04 22.10
C ASP A 829 -2.81 -38.07 22.47
N VAL A 830 -2.47 -36.84 22.90
CA VAL A 830 -3.44 -35.77 23.18
C VAL A 830 -3.68 -34.84 21.99
N GLY A 831 -3.00 -35.08 20.86
CA GLY A 831 -3.15 -34.30 19.63
C GLY A 831 -2.19 -33.10 19.49
N ALA A 832 -1.13 -33.01 20.30
CA ALA A 832 -0.24 -31.85 20.35
C ALA A 832 0.63 -31.63 19.09
N GLN A 833 0.72 -32.64 18.20
CA GLN A 833 1.49 -32.58 16.95
C GLN A 833 1.04 -31.51 15.95
N VAL A 834 -0.07 -30.83 16.20
CA VAL A 834 -0.55 -29.70 15.40
C VAL A 834 0.23 -28.41 15.66
N GLY A 835 0.94 -28.30 16.79
CA GLY A 835 1.62 -27.08 17.24
C GLY A 835 0.84 -26.27 18.28
N SER A 836 1.50 -25.30 18.91
CA SER A 836 0.89 -24.38 19.88
C SER A 836 0.15 -23.22 19.17
N GLY A 837 -0.55 -22.39 19.94
CA GLY A 837 -1.25 -21.20 19.43
C GLY A 837 -2.71 -21.44 19.00
N GLY A 838 -3.17 -22.69 18.97
CA GLY A 838 -4.58 -23.03 18.73
C GLY A 838 -5.53 -22.55 19.82
N LEU A 839 -6.79 -22.31 19.48
CA LEU A 839 -7.86 -21.90 20.39
C LEU A 839 -8.51 -23.14 21.02
N TYR A 840 -7.99 -23.62 22.14
CA TYR A 840 -8.50 -24.83 22.78
C TYR A 840 -9.92 -24.60 23.34
N ASN A 841 -10.74 -25.65 23.41
CA ASN A 841 -12.18 -25.61 23.75
C ASN A 841 -13.10 -24.81 22.79
N ASN A 842 -12.61 -24.25 21.68
CA ASN A 842 -13.43 -23.73 20.58
C ASN A 842 -13.97 -24.92 19.74
N GLN A 843 -15.27 -25.20 19.80
CA GLN A 843 -15.85 -26.46 19.29
C GLN A 843 -16.64 -26.32 17.99
N LYS A 844 -17.26 -25.15 17.75
CA LYS A 844 -18.02 -24.81 16.54
C LYS A 844 -17.13 -24.06 15.54
N ASN A 845 -16.26 -23.19 16.04
CA ASN A 845 -15.29 -22.44 15.24
C ASN A 845 -13.92 -23.17 15.24
N PRO A 846 -12.99 -22.84 14.33
CA PRO A 846 -11.64 -23.43 14.32
C PRO A 846 -10.89 -23.33 15.66
N SER A 847 -10.27 -24.44 16.06
CA SER A 847 -9.48 -24.58 17.30
C SER A 847 -8.02 -24.98 17.09
N LYS A 848 -7.68 -25.55 15.93
CA LYS A 848 -6.30 -25.97 15.60
C LYS A 848 -5.54 -24.83 14.91
N PRO A 849 -4.23 -24.67 15.17
CA PRO A 849 -3.40 -23.76 14.39
C PRO A 849 -3.32 -24.20 12.92
N SER A 850 -3.10 -23.25 12.01
CA SER A 850 -3.01 -23.48 10.57
C SER A 850 -1.70 -24.17 10.14
N LYS A 851 -0.66 -24.09 10.97
CA LYS A 851 0.68 -24.66 10.75
C LYS A 851 1.43 -24.80 12.08
N LEU A 852 2.34 -25.77 12.14
CA LEU A 852 3.33 -25.93 13.21
C LEU A 852 4.37 -24.80 13.09
N ALA A 853 4.53 -23.98 14.14
CA ALA A 853 5.47 -22.85 14.17
C ALA A 853 6.36 -22.81 15.42
N ASP A 854 6.22 -23.78 16.32
CA ASP A 854 6.98 -23.96 17.56
C ASP A 854 8.50 -24.14 17.31
N ASN A 855 9.33 -23.58 18.20
CA ASN A 855 10.72 -24.00 18.38
C ASN A 855 10.79 -25.30 19.20
N ALA A 856 11.99 -25.86 19.42
CA ALA A 856 12.11 -27.13 20.14
C ALA A 856 11.80 -26.99 21.64
N ILE A 857 11.54 -28.13 22.30
CA ILE A 857 11.33 -28.22 23.75
C ILE A 857 12.52 -27.57 24.49
N GLY A 858 12.24 -26.69 25.45
CA GLY A 858 13.24 -25.91 26.19
C GLY A 858 13.75 -24.66 25.49
N GLU A 859 13.49 -24.47 24.19
CA GLU A 859 13.77 -23.21 23.47
C GLU A 859 12.64 -22.19 23.72
N TRP A 860 12.95 -20.90 23.56
CA TRP A 860 11.94 -19.84 23.73
C TRP A 860 11.04 -19.74 22.50
N ASN A 861 9.78 -19.40 22.75
CA ASN A 861 8.77 -19.06 21.75
C ASN A 861 8.18 -17.69 22.10
N THR A 862 7.67 -16.96 21.12
CA THR A 862 6.93 -15.70 21.33
C THR A 862 5.55 -15.83 20.71
N PHE A 863 4.48 -15.56 21.47
CA PHE A 863 3.19 -15.24 20.86
C PHE A 863 3.04 -13.72 20.67
N HIS A 864 2.34 -13.37 19.60
CA HIS A 864 1.55 -12.16 19.49
C HIS A 864 0.07 -12.59 19.41
N ILE A 865 -0.76 -12.17 20.37
CA ILE A 865 -2.18 -12.50 20.44
C ILE A 865 -2.96 -11.20 20.29
N THR A 866 -3.87 -11.12 19.32
CA THR A 866 -4.78 -9.96 19.15
C THR A 866 -6.21 -10.42 19.38
N MET A 867 -6.92 -9.79 20.32
CA MET A 867 -8.33 -10.05 20.61
C MET A 867 -9.18 -8.78 20.42
N ILE A 868 -10.03 -8.77 19.40
CA ILE A 868 -10.91 -7.65 19.03
C ILE A 868 -12.35 -8.15 18.97
N GLY A 869 -13.26 -7.52 19.71
CA GLY A 869 -14.61 -8.02 19.91
C GLY A 869 -14.62 -9.46 20.44
N ASP A 870 -15.12 -10.39 19.64
CA ASP A 870 -15.15 -11.83 19.90
C ASP A 870 -14.13 -12.65 19.10
N ARG A 871 -13.18 -12.00 18.43
CA ARG A 871 -12.24 -12.65 17.51
C ARG A 871 -10.82 -12.64 18.04
N VAL A 872 -10.09 -13.71 17.72
CA VAL A 872 -8.68 -13.88 18.06
C VAL A 872 -7.84 -14.15 16.81
N SER A 873 -6.73 -13.44 16.69
CA SER A 873 -5.58 -13.84 15.88
C SER A 873 -4.40 -14.20 16.78
N VAL A 874 -3.57 -15.16 16.35
CA VAL A 874 -2.35 -15.56 17.04
C VAL A 874 -1.23 -15.71 16.02
N ASP A 875 -0.15 -14.95 16.19
CA ASP A 875 1.13 -15.21 15.54
C ASP A 875 2.06 -15.93 16.51
N LEU A 876 2.45 -17.15 16.19
CA LEU A 876 3.48 -17.90 16.92
C LEU A 876 4.80 -17.68 16.21
N ASN A 877 5.79 -17.15 16.94
CA ASN A 877 7.14 -16.92 16.42
C ASN A 877 7.18 -16.01 15.17
N GLY A 878 6.21 -15.11 15.02
CA GLY A 878 6.07 -14.23 13.85
C GLY A 878 5.44 -14.90 12.61
N GLU A 879 4.94 -16.12 12.75
CA GLU A 879 4.11 -16.82 11.75
C GLU A 879 2.65 -16.81 12.23
N ASN A 880 1.73 -16.23 11.46
CA ASN A 880 0.31 -16.29 11.81
C ASN A 880 -0.21 -17.73 11.79
N VAL A 881 -0.66 -18.24 12.94
CA VAL A 881 -1.20 -19.60 13.11
C VAL A 881 -2.71 -19.62 13.35
N VAL A 882 -3.31 -18.51 13.79
CA VAL A 882 -4.76 -18.32 13.89
C VAL A 882 -5.09 -16.93 13.34
N ASP A 883 -6.09 -16.83 12.46
CA ASP A 883 -6.52 -15.58 11.83
C ASP A 883 -8.00 -15.30 12.07
N ASN A 884 -8.29 -14.25 12.85
CA ASN A 884 -9.59 -13.60 12.97
C ASN A 884 -10.76 -14.54 13.35
N VAL A 885 -10.47 -15.56 14.16
CA VAL A 885 -11.39 -16.65 14.50
C VAL A 885 -12.27 -16.27 15.69
N ILE A 886 -13.58 -16.48 15.57
CA ILE A 886 -14.56 -16.25 16.65
C ILE A 886 -14.31 -17.22 17.81
N LEU A 887 -14.34 -16.68 19.02
CA LEU A 887 -14.02 -17.36 20.27
C LEU A 887 -15.29 -17.68 21.09
N GLU A 888 -15.49 -18.95 21.41
CA GLU A 888 -16.67 -19.42 22.17
C GLU A 888 -16.54 -19.20 23.68
N ASN A 889 -17.65 -18.91 24.37
CA ASN A 889 -17.69 -18.98 25.82
C ASN A 889 -17.61 -20.46 26.25
N TYR A 890 -16.49 -20.87 26.84
CA TYR A 890 -16.23 -22.24 27.27
C TYR A 890 -17.23 -22.71 28.34
N TRP A 891 -17.48 -21.84 29.33
CA TRP A 891 -18.22 -22.12 30.56
C TRP A 891 -19.73 -22.22 30.32
N ASP A 892 -20.29 -21.40 29.43
CA ASP A 892 -21.65 -21.57 28.90
C ASP A 892 -21.73 -21.12 27.44
N LYS A 893 -21.82 -22.10 26.52
CA LYS A 893 -21.87 -21.87 25.07
C LYS A 893 -23.20 -21.27 24.58
N ASN A 894 -24.13 -20.95 25.49
CA ASN A 894 -25.35 -20.21 25.25
C ASN A 894 -25.22 -18.71 25.59
N LEU A 895 -24.06 -18.28 26.12
CA LEU A 895 -23.70 -16.89 26.34
C LEU A 895 -22.68 -16.40 25.29
N PRO A 896 -22.62 -15.09 25.00
CA PRO A 896 -21.51 -14.48 24.29
C PRO A 896 -20.19 -14.66 25.07
N ILE A 897 -19.07 -14.42 24.39
CA ILE A 897 -17.78 -14.22 25.04
C ILE A 897 -17.85 -13.00 25.98
N PHE A 898 -17.03 -12.96 27.03
CA PHE A 898 -17.01 -11.79 27.91
C PHE A 898 -16.46 -10.56 27.17
N ALA A 899 -17.14 -9.42 27.30
CA ALA A 899 -16.72 -8.15 26.71
C ALA A 899 -15.42 -7.61 27.34
N SER A 900 -15.16 -7.96 28.59
CA SER A 900 -13.89 -7.75 29.31
C SER A 900 -13.80 -8.73 30.48
N GLU A 901 -12.60 -9.27 30.76
CA GLU A 901 -12.25 -9.94 32.03
C GLU A 901 -10.73 -10.08 32.17
N GLN A 902 -10.26 -10.56 33.30
CA GLN A 902 -8.86 -10.93 33.55
C GLN A 902 -8.27 -11.87 32.49
N LEU A 903 -6.97 -11.74 32.24
CA LEU A 903 -6.17 -12.74 31.53
C LEU A 903 -5.65 -13.75 32.55
N GLU A 904 -5.51 -15.03 32.17
CA GLU A 904 -5.00 -16.07 33.08
C GLU A 904 -3.92 -16.92 32.41
N LEU A 905 -2.79 -17.12 33.10
CA LEU A 905 -1.76 -18.09 32.71
C LEU A 905 -2.11 -19.44 33.33
N GLN A 906 -2.19 -20.49 32.50
CA GLN A 906 -2.71 -21.78 32.94
C GLN A 906 -1.71 -22.53 33.84
N ALA A 907 -2.21 -23.06 34.96
CA ALA A 907 -1.55 -24.07 35.76
C ALA A 907 -1.95 -25.48 35.29
N HIS A 908 -1.03 -26.26 34.70
CA HIS A 908 -1.34 -27.62 34.24
C HIS A 908 -0.19 -28.64 34.40
N GLY A 909 0.19 -28.91 35.66
CA GLY A 909 0.96 -30.10 36.05
C GLY A 909 2.47 -30.08 35.81
N ASN A 910 2.96 -29.22 34.91
CA ASN A 910 4.36 -29.13 34.52
C ASN A 910 4.89 -27.70 34.64
N GLN A 911 6.20 -27.54 34.84
CA GLN A 911 6.83 -26.21 34.86
C GLN A 911 6.73 -25.53 33.48
N ILE A 912 6.26 -24.28 33.50
CA ILE A 912 6.35 -23.33 32.37
C ILE A 912 6.96 -22.01 32.85
N ASN A 913 7.75 -21.40 31.97
CA ASN A 913 8.41 -20.12 32.20
C ASN A 913 7.89 -19.10 31.18
N TYR A 914 7.52 -17.92 31.65
CA TYR A 914 7.12 -16.76 30.85
C TYR A 914 8.08 -15.58 31.08
N ARG A 915 8.19 -14.68 30.12
CA ARG A 915 8.86 -13.37 30.29
C ARG A 915 8.31 -12.37 29.28
N ASP A 916 8.70 -11.10 29.42
CA ASP A 916 8.37 -10.03 28.47
C ASP A 916 6.88 -10.03 28.08
N ILE A 917 6.04 -10.09 29.12
CA ILE A 917 4.58 -10.11 29.00
C ILE A 917 4.13 -8.66 28.88
N TYR A 918 3.73 -8.25 27.68
CA TYR A 918 3.27 -6.88 27.40
C TYR A 918 1.87 -6.92 26.78
N VAL A 919 1.02 -5.97 27.16
CA VAL A 919 -0.34 -5.82 26.62
C VAL A 919 -0.59 -4.37 26.21
N ARG A 920 -1.27 -4.17 25.08
CA ARG A 920 -1.83 -2.88 24.65
C ARG A 920 -3.34 -3.03 24.54
N GLU A 921 -4.08 -2.25 25.31
CA GLU A 921 -5.54 -2.17 25.12
C GLU A 921 -5.86 -1.41 23.83
N ILE A 922 -6.85 -1.94 23.10
CA ILE A 922 -7.36 -1.37 21.85
C ILE A 922 -8.66 -0.64 22.21
N PRO A 923 -8.75 0.69 22.05
CA PRO A 923 -9.95 1.44 22.41
C PRO A 923 -11.19 0.98 21.63
N ARG A 924 -12.19 0.48 22.36
CA ARG A 924 -13.50 0.06 21.84
C ARG A 924 -14.58 0.99 22.38
N LYS A 925 -15.51 1.45 21.53
CA LYS A 925 -16.75 2.06 21.99
C LYS A 925 -17.82 0.97 22.12
N GLU A 926 -18.40 0.85 23.32
CA GLU A 926 -19.47 -0.11 23.62
C GLU A 926 -20.82 0.62 23.66
N PHE A 927 -21.87 -0.02 23.14
CA PHE A 927 -23.23 0.51 23.19
C PHE A 927 -24.05 -0.15 24.32
N VAL A 928 -24.76 0.68 25.08
CA VAL A 928 -25.63 0.26 26.18
C VAL A 928 -27.00 0.90 25.99
N LEU A 929 -28.07 0.11 26.13
CA LEU A 929 -29.46 0.57 26.08
C LEU A 929 -29.73 1.68 27.11
N SER A 930 -30.56 2.66 26.75
CA SER A 930 -31.05 3.65 27.72
C SER A 930 -32.02 3.00 28.72
N GLU A 931 -32.30 3.67 29.83
CA GLU A 931 -33.29 3.21 30.81
C GLU A 931 -34.71 3.16 30.22
N GLU A 932 -34.99 3.91 29.17
CA GLU A 932 -36.25 3.94 28.43
C GLU A 932 -36.32 2.71 27.52
N GLU A 933 -35.27 2.43 26.74
CA GLU A 933 -35.22 1.25 25.87
C GLU A 933 -35.30 -0.07 26.66
N LYS A 934 -34.71 -0.11 27.86
CA LYS A 934 -34.85 -1.24 28.81
C LYS A 934 -36.29 -1.42 29.30
N LYS A 935 -37.03 -0.33 29.54
CA LYS A 935 -38.46 -0.37 29.93
C LYS A 935 -39.36 -0.71 28.75
N GLU A 936 -39.02 -0.27 27.55
CA GLU A 936 -39.72 -0.60 26.30
C GLU A 936 -39.58 -2.08 25.92
N GLY A 937 -38.51 -2.74 26.36
CA GLY A 937 -38.28 -4.18 26.17
C GLY A 937 -37.19 -4.54 25.15
N PHE A 938 -36.31 -3.61 24.78
CA PHE A 938 -35.27 -3.85 23.79
C PHE A 938 -34.21 -4.86 24.26
N LYS A 939 -33.87 -5.81 23.38
CA LYS A 939 -32.70 -6.69 23.40
C LYS A 939 -31.60 -6.10 22.51
N VAL A 940 -30.37 -6.07 22.98
CA VAL A 940 -29.19 -5.75 22.13
C VAL A 940 -28.93 -6.91 21.16
N LEU A 941 -28.68 -6.58 19.90
CA LEU A 941 -28.17 -7.52 18.89
C LEU A 941 -26.72 -7.23 18.50
N PHE A 942 -26.26 -5.98 18.61
CA PHE A 942 -24.85 -5.63 18.46
C PHE A 942 -24.47 -4.37 19.27
N ASP A 943 -23.57 -4.57 20.22
CA ASP A 943 -23.01 -3.54 21.12
C ASP A 943 -21.58 -3.11 20.75
N GLY A 944 -20.98 -3.73 19.72
CA GLY A 944 -19.56 -3.58 19.37
C GLY A 944 -18.63 -4.63 19.99
N THR A 945 -19.12 -5.53 20.85
CA THR A 945 -18.29 -6.47 21.62
C THR A 945 -18.25 -7.89 21.06
N ASN A 946 -19.28 -8.35 20.33
CA ASN A 946 -19.38 -9.73 19.84
C ASN A 946 -20.40 -9.90 18.69
N MET A 947 -20.32 -11.03 17.99
CA MET A 947 -21.22 -11.45 16.90
C MET A 947 -22.18 -12.59 17.32
N PHE A 948 -22.43 -12.80 18.62
CA PHE A 948 -23.12 -13.99 19.14
C PHE A 948 -24.59 -14.11 18.70
N GLU A 949 -25.25 -12.96 18.50
CA GLU A 949 -26.64 -12.87 18.02
C GLU A 949 -26.75 -12.98 16.48
N TRP A 950 -25.64 -13.26 15.78
CA TRP A 950 -25.57 -13.29 14.31
C TRP A 950 -25.03 -14.61 13.76
N THR A 951 -25.52 -14.95 12.57
CA THR A 951 -25.18 -16.14 11.79
C THR A 951 -25.06 -15.80 10.30
N GLY A 952 -24.76 -16.78 9.44
CA GLY A 952 -24.50 -16.55 8.02
C GLY A 952 -23.10 -15.99 7.78
N ASN A 953 -22.99 -15.01 6.89
CA ASN A 953 -21.72 -14.46 6.43
C ASN A 953 -21.04 -13.61 7.51
N ARG A 954 -20.03 -14.19 8.18
CA ARG A 954 -19.24 -13.56 9.26
C ARG A 954 -17.76 -13.44 8.87
N THR A 955 -17.48 -13.19 7.59
CA THR A 955 -16.11 -13.13 7.04
C THR A 955 -15.76 -11.72 6.55
N ASP A 956 -16.61 -11.15 5.70
CA ASP A 956 -16.57 -9.73 5.29
C ASP A 956 -17.32 -8.81 6.26
N TYR A 957 -18.32 -9.32 6.99
CA TYR A 957 -18.88 -8.72 8.20
C TYR A 957 -18.03 -9.07 9.43
N PHE A 958 -17.33 -8.09 10.01
CA PHE A 958 -16.45 -8.25 11.19
C PHE A 958 -16.49 -7.01 12.11
N ILE A 959 -15.92 -7.15 13.31
CA ILE A 959 -15.86 -6.06 14.31
C ILE A 959 -14.54 -5.29 14.15
N GLU A 960 -14.63 -3.96 14.14
CA GLU A 960 -13.46 -3.07 14.17
C GLU A 960 -13.82 -1.78 14.93
N GLY A 961 -13.08 -1.44 15.99
CA GLY A 961 -13.32 -0.23 16.81
C GLY A 961 -14.63 -0.21 17.61
N GLY A 962 -15.37 -1.33 17.66
CA GLY A 962 -16.75 -1.40 18.17
C GLY A 962 -17.83 -1.21 17.10
N GLU A 963 -17.45 -1.13 15.82
CA GLU A 963 -18.36 -0.99 14.68
C GLU A 963 -18.41 -2.31 13.90
N LEU A 964 -19.58 -2.66 13.36
CA LEU A 964 -19.75 -3.81 12.46
C LEU A 964 -19.41 -3.35 11.04
N VAL A 965 -18.18 -3.66 10.62
CA VAL A 965 -17.64 -3.25 9.32
C VAL A 965 -17.90 -4.32 8.28
N VAL A 966 -18.25 -3.88 7.06
CA VAL A 966 -18.34 -4.71 5.86
C VAL A 966 -17.12 -4.42 4.97
N ASP A 967 -16.25 -5.40 4.72
CA ASP A 967 -15.25 -5.35 3.64
C ASP A 967 -15.30 -6.62 2.77
N PRO A 968 -15.98 -6.58 1.61
CA PRO A 968 -16.07 -7.69 0.67
C PRO A 968 -14.73 -8.25 0.20
N LYS A 969 -13.63 -7.49 0.31
CA LYS A 969 -12.28 -7.96 -0.04
C LYS A 969 -11.78 -9.09 0.88
N LYS A 970 -12.38 -9.27 2.06
CA LYS A 970 -12.13 -10.43 2.94
C LYS A 970 -12.74 -11.74 2.41
N GLY A 971 -13.49 -11.72 1.30
CA GLY A 971 -13.91 -12.93 0.59
C GLY A 971 -15.06 -13.69 1.23
N GLY A 972 -15.92 -13.00 1.99
CA GLY A 972 -17.19 -13.57 2.47
C GLY A 972 -18.17 -13.88 1.34
N LYS A 973 -19.25 -14.58 1.68
CA LYS A 973 -20.32 -14.99 0.74
C LYS A 973 -21.67 -15.04 1.43
N GLY A 974 -22.67 -14.44 0.79
CA GLY A 974 -24.04 -14.38 1.30
C GLY A 974 -24.23 -13.29 2.36
N ASN A 975 -25.30 -13.42 3.13
CA ASN A 975 -25.80 -12.36 4.01
C ASN A 975 -25.53 -12.67 5.49
N LEU A 976 -25.46 -11.64 6.31
CA LEU A 976 -25.44 -11.77 7.77
C LEU A 976 -26.88 -11.80 8.28
N TYR A 977 -27.26 -12.80 9.07
CA TYR A 977 -28.63 -12.94 9.61
C TYR A 977 -28.63 -12.92 11.14
N THR A 978 -29.74 -12.50 11.77
CA THR A 978 -29.96 -12.74 13.20
C THR A 978 -30.06 -14.23 13.48
N LYS A 979 -29.57 -14.66 14.63
CA LYS A 979 -29.67 -16.04 15.11
C LYS A 979 -31.11 -16.48 15.35
N ASP A 980 -31.93 -15.59 15.92
CA ASP A 980 -33.35 -15.80 16.18
C ASP A 980 -34.22 -15.32 15.00
N GLU A 981 -35.41 -15.92 14.83
CA GLU A 981 -36.50 -15.38 13.99
C GLU A 981 -37.39 -14.41 14.78
N TYR A 982 -37.98 -13.44 14.08
CA TYR A 982 -38.94 -12.46 14.61
C TYR A 982 -40.16 -12.34 13.68
N SER A 983 -41.30 -11.92 14.23
CA SER A 983 -42.56 -11.71 13.51
C SER A 983 -42.98 -10.24 13.54
N ASP A 984 -43.35 -9.73 14.70
CA ASP A 984 -43.71 -8.33 14.97
C ASP A 984 -42.67 -7.73 15.92
N PHE A 985 -42.09 -6.57 15.54
CA PHE A 985 -40.92 -6.01 16.20
C PHE A 985 -40.73 -4.50 15.97
N ASP A 986 -39.92 -3.88 16.82
CA ASP A 986 -39.21 -2.62 16.53
C ASP A 986 -37.71 -2.91 16.42
N PHE A 987 -37.10 -2.69 15.26
CA PHE A 987 -35.66 -2.85 15.04
C PHE A 987 -35.00 -1.48 14.88
N ARG A 988 -34.02 -1.16 15.73
CA ARG A 988 -33.30 0.11 15.76
C ARG A 988 -31.81 -0.11 15.50
N PHE A 989 -31.22 0.66 14.59
CA PHE A 989 -29.80 0.56 14.26
C PHE A 989 -29.22 1.88 13.75
N GLU A 990 -27.89 1.96 13.70
CA GLU A 990 -27.17 3.02 13.00
C GLU A 990 -26.32 2.45 11.87
N PHE A 991 -26.17 3.19 10.77
CA PHE A 991 -25.33 2.81 9.63
C PHE A 991 -24.58 3.99 9.02
N GLN A 992 -23.41 3.72 8.41
CA GLN A 992 -22.55 4.69 7.73
C GLN A 992 -22.23 4.17 6.34
N LEU A 993 -22.60 4.94 5.32
CA LEU A 993 -22.43 4.60 3.91
C LEU A 993 -21.08 5.11 3.37
N THR A 994 -20.53 4.37 2.41
CA THR A 994 -19.39 4.80 1.57
C THR A 994 -19.86 5.05 0.13
N PRO A 995 -19.08 5.74 -0.72
CA PRO A 995 -19.43 5.94 -2.13
C PRO A 995 -19.66 4.62 -2.86
N GLY A 996 -20.89 4.39 -3.33
CA GLY A 996 -21.31 3.14 -3.95
C GLY A 996 -21.59 2.00 -2.95
N ALA A 997 -21.95 2.30 -1.70
CA ALA A 997 -22.44 1.30 -0.73
C ALA A 997 -23.84 0.77 -1.07
N ASN A 998 -24.02 -0.55 -1.09
CA ASN A 998 -25.32 -1.22 -1.25
C ASN A 998 -25.40 -2.43 -0.33
N ASN A 999 -26.52 -2.48 0.38
CA ASN A 999 -26.90 -3.50 1.33
C ASN A 999 -28.45 -3.50 1.46
N GLY A 1000 -29.01 -4.37 2.28
CA GLY A 1000 -30.44 -4.33 2.62
C GLY A 1000 -30.70 -4.91 3.99
N LEU A 1001 -31.73 -4.44 4.69
CA LEU A 1001 -32.28 -5.12 5.85
C LEU A 1001 -33.37 -6.08 5.37
N GLY A 1002 -33.03 -7.34 5.18
CA GLY A 1002 -34.01 -8.41 5.04
C GLY A 1002 -34.83 -8.52 6.33
N ILE A 1003 -36.15 -8.49 6.22
CA ILE A 1003 -37.12 -8.76 7.29
C ILE A 1003 -37.87 -10.06 6.99
N ARG A 1004 -38.16 -10.83 8.05
CA ARG A 1004 -38.81 -12.16 7.98
C ARG A 1004 -38.19 -13.12 6.96
N THR A 1005 -36.91 -12.97 6.64
CA THR A 1005 -36.24 -13.73 5.58
C THR A 1005 -35.85 -15.13 6.03
N PRO A 1006 -35.96 -16.17 5.18
CA PRO A 1006 -35.29 -17.44 5.39
C PRO A 1006 -33.77 -17.31 5.25
N MET A 1007 -33.02 -18.30 5.74
CA MET A 1007 -31.55 -18.37 5.59
C MET A 1007 -31.08 -18.80 4.18
N GLN A 1008 -32.01 -19.14 3.27
CA GLN A 1008 -31.75 -19.79 1.98
C GLN A 1008 -32.68 -19.20 0.91
N GLY A 1009 -32.23 -19.17 -0.35
CA GLY A 1009 -32.92 -18.47 -1.44
C GLY A 1009 -32.47 -17.02 -1.57
N ASP A 1010 -33.19 -16.23 -2.38
CA ASP A 1010 -32.94 -14.80 -2.53
C ASP A 1010 -33.73 -14.04 -1.45
N ALA A 1011 -33.01 -13.58 -0.41
CA ALA A 1011 -33.57 -12.95 0.77
C ALA A 1011 -34.42 -11.69 0.49
N ALA A 1012 -34.26 -11.05 -0.67
CA ALA A 1012 -35.07 -9.88 -1.05
C ALA A 1012 -36.52 -10.25 -1.43
N TYR A 1013 -36.74 -11.44 -2.01
CA TYR A 1013 -38.05 -11.90 -2.49
C TYR A 1013 -38.63 -13.04 -1.64
N GLU A 1014 -37.78 -13.92 -1.10
CA GLU A 1014 -38.16 -15.01 -0.18
C GLU A 1014 -38.44 -14.49 1.24
N GLY A 1015 -38.00 -13.27 1.55
CA GLY A 1015 -38.42 -12.46 2.69
C GLY A 1015 -39.05 -11.15 2.22
N THR A 1016 -38.65 -10.04 2.82
CA THR A 1016 -38.85 -8.71 2.24
C THR A 1016 -37.64 -7.87 2.59
N GLU A 1017 -37.04 -7.17 1.63
CA GLU A 1017 -35.90 -6.29 1.89
C GLU A 1017 -36.35 -4.85 2.18
N ILE A 1018 -35.75 -4.20 3.17
CA ILE A 1018 -35.73 -2.74 3.35
C ILE A 1018 -34.35 -2.24 2.94
N GLN A 1019 -34.25 -1.58 1.78
CA GLN A 1019 -32.97 -1.34 1.10
C GLN A 1019 -32.05 -0.34 1.85
N ILE A 1020 -30.74 -0.61 1.91
CA ILE A 1020 -29.72 0.19 2.66
C ILE A 1020 -28.58 0.61 1.73
N LEU A 1021 -28.61 1.87 1.29
CA LEU A 1021 -28.00 2.22 0.02
C LEU A 1021 -27.44 3.64 0.02
N ASP A 1022 -26.19 3.80 -0.43
CA ASP A 1022 -25.71 5.06 -1.01
C ASP A 1022 -26.42 5.27 -2.34
N ASN A 1023 -27.67 5.70 -2.25
CA ASN A 1023 -28.43 5.94 -3.46
C ASN A 1023 -27.72 7.04 -4.29
N ASP A 1024 -26.98 7.97 -3.66
CA ASP A 1024 -26.23 9.10 -4.25
C ASP A 1024 -24.97 8.71 -5.05
N ALA A 1025 -24.69 7.42 -5.28
CA ALA A 1025 -23.57 7.01 -6.12
C ALA A 1025 -23.84 7.18 -7.63
N ASP A 1026 -22.79 7.54 -8.38
CA ASP A 1026 -22.83 7.63 -9.85
C ASP A 1026 -22.57 6.27 -10.55
N ILE A 1027 -22.25 5.21 -9.81
CA ILE A 1027 -22.57 3.85 -10.29
C ILE A 1027 -24.05 3.56 -10.17
N TYR A 1028 -24.78 4.24 -9.29
CA TYR A 1028 -26.07 3.77 -8.86
C TYR A 1028 -27.21 4.29 -9.75
N LYS A 1029 -27.63 5.54 -9.78
CA LYS A 1029 -28.12 6.13 -11.05
C LYS A 1029 -29.38 5.58 -11.84
N ASP A 1030 -29.69 4.27 -12.01
CA ASP A 1030 -31.01 3.67 -12.44
C ASP A 1030 -31.89 3.32 -11.22
N LEU A 1031 -33.15 3.72 -11.13
CA LEU A 1031 -34.10 3.05 -10.21
C LEU A 1031 -35.56 3.17 -10.60
N LYS A 1032 -36.34 2.25 -10.02
CA LYS A 1032 -37.76 2.44 -9.72
C LYS A 1032 -37.96 2.81 -8.25
N GLU A 1033 -39.05 3.51 -7.95
CA GLU A 1033 -39.31 4.13 -6.64
C GLU A 1033 -39.27 3.13 -5.47
N TYR A 1034 -39.73 1.90 -5.73
CA TYR A 1034 -39.74 0.79 -4.78
C TYR A 1034 -38.36 0.18 -4.48
N GLN A 1035 -37.27 0.69 -5.05
CA GLN A 1035 -35.90 0.19 -4.85
C GLN A 1035 -34.99 1.20 -4.12
N TYR A 1036 -35.57 2.28 -3.59
CA TYR A 1036 -34.84 3.32 -2.86
C TYR A 1036 -34.42 2.87 -1.47
N HIS A 1037 -33.42 3.54 -0.91
CA HIS A 1037 -33.12 3.38 0.50
C HIS A 1037 -34.38 3.58 1.38
N GLY A 1038 -34.63 2.63 2.28
CA GLY A 1038 -35.79 2.58 3.15
C GLY A 1038 -37.09 2.08 2.48
N SER A 1039 -37.12 1.87 1.16
CA SER A 1039 -38.26 1.24 0.47
C SER A 1039 -38.34 -0.24 0.83
N ALA A 1040 -39.57 -0.76 0.97
CA ALA A 1040 -39.80 -2.20 0.93
C ALA A 1040 -39.61 -2.67 -0.52
N TYR A 1041 -38.52 -3.37 -0.78
CA TYR A 1041 -37.99 -3.61 -2.11
C TYR A 1041 -39.01 -4.30 -3.02
N GLY A 1042 -39.32 -3.67 -4.15
CA GLY A 1042 -40.33 -4.18 -5.10
C GLY A 1042 -41.78 -3.86 -4.74
N ILE A 1043 -42.07 -3.44 -3.51
CA ILE A 1043 -43.43 -3.45 -2.92
C ILE A 1043 -43.92 -2.05 -2.49
N ILE A 1044 -43.15 -1.31 -1.66
CA ILE A 1044 -43.57 0.02 -1.15
C ILE A 1044 -42.42 1.05 -1.28
N PRO A 1045 -42.60 2.15 -2.04
CA PRO A 1045 -41.61 3.21 -2.16
C PRO A 1045 -41.52 4.09 -0.90
N ALA A 1046 -40.30 4.48 -0.52
CA ALA A 1046 -40.03 5.38 0.59
C ALA A 1046 -39.96 6.86 0.17
N LYS A 1047 -40.27 7.77 1.11
CA LYS A 1047 -39.86 9.18 1.02
C LYS A 1047 -38.34 9.25 1.21
N ARG A 1048 -37.60 9.92 0.32
CA ARG A 1048 -36.13 10.00 0.41
C ARG A 1048 -35.65 11.44 0.60
N GLY A 1049 -34.35 11.65 0.76
CA GLY A 1049 -33.78 12.96 1.16
C GLY A 1049 -33.72 13.14 2.68
N PHE A 1050 -33.68 12.02 3.41
CA PHE A 1050 -33.49 11.96 4.86
C PHE A 1050 -32.21 11.19 5.25
N LEU A 1051 -31.42 10.75 4.26
CA LEU A 1051 -30.04 10.32 4.44
C LEU A 1051 -29.15 11.52 4.75
N LYS A 1052 -28.13 11.29 5.58
CA LYS A 1052 -27.01 12.21 5.80
C LYS A 1052 -25.91 12.01 4.73
N PRO A 1053 -24.99 12.97 4.57
CA PRO A 1053 -23.83 12.84 3.70
C PRO A 1053 -23.01 11.56 3.92
N LEU A 1054 -22.30 11.11 2.89
CA LEU A 1054 -21.44 9.93 2.95
C LEU A 1054 -20.33 10.10 3.99
N GLY A 1055 -20.09 9.05 4.77
CA GLY A 1055 -19.25 9.10 5.97
C GLY A 1055 -19.96 9.59 7.25
N GLU A 1056 -21.20 10.08 7.20
CA GLU A 1056 -21.99 10.35 8.41
C GLU A 1056 -22.82 9.14 8.86
N TRP A 1057 -23.17 9.12 10.15
CA TRP A 1057 -23.96 8.07 10.78
C TRP A 1057 -25.46 8.37 10.72
N ASN A 1058 -26.19 7.57 9.95
CA ASN A 1058 -27.64 7.54 9.89
C ASN A 1058 -28.21 6.68 11.02
N TYR A 1059 -29.37 7.06 11.55
CA TYR A 1059 -30.17 6.25 12.48
C TYR A 1059 -31.44 5.77 11.77
N GLU A 1060 -31.78 4.50 11.88
CA GLU A 1060 -33.01 3.93 11.32
C GLU A 1060 -33.76 3.07 12.33
N GLU A 1061 -35.09 3.16 12.28
CA GLU A 1061 -36.03 2.40 13.08
C GLU A 1061 -37.14 1.80 12.19
N VAL A 1062 -37.21 0.47 12.16
CA VAL A 1062 -38.18 -0.31 11.39
C VAL A 1062 -39.14 -1.02 12.35
N ARG A 1063 -40.40 -0.55 12.37
CA ARG A 1063 -41.51 -1.23 13.06
C ARG A 1063 -42.25 -2.12 12.07
N VAL A 1064 -42.48 -3.38 12.44
CA VAL A 1064 -43.35 -4.32 11.71
C VAL A 1064 -44.42 -4.85 12.66
N GLN A 1065 -45.69 -4.82 12.22
CA GLN A 1065 -46.82 -5.36 12.98
C GLN A 1065 -47.88 -5.98 12.05
N GLY A 1066 -48.01 -7.31 12.04
CA GLY A 1066 -48.84 -8.02 11.06
C GLY A 1066 -48.30 -7.84 9.63
N SER A 1067 -49.10 -7.28 8.73
CA SER A 1067 -48.65 -6.84 7.40
C SER A 1067 -48.17 -5.38 7.35
N LYS A 1068 -48.31 -4.63 8.45
CA LYS A 1068 -47.96 -3.20 8.48
C LYS A 1068 -46.50 -2.99 8.75
N ILE A 1069 -45.94 -1.99 8.06
CA ILE A 1069 -44.54 -1.58 8.18
C ILE A 1069 -44.43 -0.07 8.28
N ARG A 1070 -43.55 0.39 9.18
CA ARG A 1070 -43.11 1.77 9.28
C ARG A 1070 -41.59 1.82 9.33
N VAL A 1071 -40.99 2.59 8.43
CA VAL A 1071 -39.54 2.86 8.40
C VAL A 1071 -39.32 4.33 8.75
N THR A 1072 -38.47 4.59 9.73
CA THR A 1072 -38.17 5.93 10.26
C THR A 1072 -36.67 6.20 10.16
N LEU A 1073 -36.26 7.10 9.28
CA LEU A 1073 -34.86 7.45 9.01
C LEU A 1073 -34.55 8.83 9.59
N ASN A 1074 -33.52 8.92 10.43
CA ASN A 1074 -33.06 10.14 11.11
C ASN A 1074 -34.21 10.94 11.77
N GLY A 1075 -35.18 10.23 12.36
CA GLY A 1075 -36.36 10.81 13.03
C GLY A 1075 -37.55 11.13 12.11
N THR A 1076 -37.44 10.91 10.80
CA THR A 1076 -38.56 11.12 9.85
C THR A 1076 -39.14 9.80 9.36
N VAL A 1077 -40.47 9.65 9.45
CA VAL A 1077 -41.17 8.47 8.93
C VAL A 1077 -41.17 8.50 7.39
N ILE A 1078 -40.39 7.62 6.78
CA ILE A 1078 -40.19 7.54 5.32
C ILE A 1078 -41.08 6.47 4.64
N VAL A 1079 -41.44 5.41 5.34
CA VAL A 1079 -42.51 4.47 4.96
C VAL A 1079 -43.50 4.36 6.11
N ASP A 1080 -44.80 4.33 5.79
CA ASP A 1080 -45.88 3.94 6.69
C ASP A 1080 -46.97 3.33 5.82
N GLY A 1081 -47.15 2.01 5.88
CA GLY A 1081 -47.96 1.27 4.91
C GLY A 1081 -48.24 -0.18 5.31
N ASP A 1082 -48.91 -0.90 4.42
CA ASP A 1082 -49.36 -2.28 4.63
C ASP A 1082 -48.98 -3.14 3.41
N LEU A 1083 -48.10 -4.11 3.63
CA LEU A 1083 -47.50 -4.95 2.59
C LEU A 1083 -48.54 -5.81 1.86
N ALA A 1084 -49.62 -6.22 2.54
CA ALA A 1084 -50.68 -7.04 1.94
C ALA A 1084 -51.60 -6.18 1.06
N GLU A 1085 -51.94 -4.96 1.50
CA GLU A 1085 -52.72 -4.00 0.70
C GLU A 1085 -51.93 -3.52 -0.54
N ALA A 1086 -50.61 -3.34 -0.40
CA ALA A 1086 -49.72 -2.91 -1.49
C ALA A 1086 -49.51 -3.98 -2.58
N SER A 1087 -49.63 -5.27 -2.25
CA SER A 1087 -49.33 -6.40 -3.14
C SER A 1087 -50.56 -7.15 -3.68
N LYS A 1088 -51.78 -6.84 -3.21
CA LYS A 1088 -53.02 -7.57 -3.54
C LYS A 1088 -53.37 -7.70 -5.03
N ASN A 1089 -52.79 -6.87 -5.89
CA ASN A 1089 -52.98 -6.86 -7.34
C ASN A 1089 -51.69 -7.23 -8.11
N GLY A 1090 -50.73 -7.88 -7.44
CA GLY A 1090 -49.35 -8.01 -7.91
C GLY A 1090 -48.47 -6.85 -7.42
N THR A 1091 -47.15 -7.05 -7.42
CA THR A 1091 -46.18 -6.04 -6.96
C THR A 1091 -45.83 -5.01 -8.04
N PRO A 1092 -45.44 -3.78 -7.65
CA PRO A 1092 -44.87 -2.76 -8.55
C PRO A 1092 -43.68 -3.18 -9.42
N ASP A 1093 -42.91 -4.22 -9.05
CA ASP A 1093 -41.81 -4.75 -9.86
C ASP A 1093 -42.19 -5.91 -10.80
N HIS A 1094 -43.47 -6.35 -10.74
CA HIS A 1094 -44.04 -7.43 -11.55
C HIS A 1094 -43.33 -8.78 -11.40
N LYS A 1095 -42.81 -9.06 -10.20
CA LYS A 1095 -42.23 -10.35 -9.81
C LYS A 1095 -43.08 -11.02 -8.73
N GLU A 1096 -42.86 -12.32 -8.55
CA GLU A 1096 -43.33 -13.01 -7.35
C GLU A 1096 -42.45 -12.64 -6.16
N HIS A 1097 -43.07 -12.34 -5.03
CA HIS A 1097 -42.41 -12.09 -3.74
C HIS A 1097 -42.95 -13.08 -2.70
N PRO A 1098 -42.50 -14.36 -2.69
CA PRO A 1098 -43.00 -15.39 -1.78
C PRO A 1098 -42.99 -14.98 -0.30
N GLY A 1099 -42.02 -14.17 0.11
CA GLY A 1099 -41.86 -13.70 1.49
C GLY A 1099 -42.98 -12.80 2.00
N LEU A 1100 -43.82 -12.21 1.13
CA LEU A 1100 -45.05 -11.52 1.53
C LEU A 1100 -46.03 -12.42 2.31
N SER A 1101 -45.96 -13.74 2.09
CA SER A 1101 -46.77 -14.72 2.82
C SER A 1101 -46.22 -15.06 4.21
N ARG A 1102 -45.00 -14.61 4.56
CA ARG A 1102 -44.31 -15.00 5.79
C ARG A 1102 -44.71 -14.13 6.98
N THR A 1103 -45.09 -14.79 8.06
CA THR A 1103 -45.37 -14.16 9.36
C THR A 1103 -44.17 -14.14 10.29
N SER A 1104 -43.14 -14.96 10.05
CA SER A 1104 -41.85 -14.93 10.77
C SER A 1104 -40.65 -15.21 9.85
N GLY A 1105 -39.46 -14.83 10.33
CA GLY A 1105 -38.18 -15.18 9.73
C GLY A 1105 -37.05 -14.38 10.38
N HIS A 1106 -35.83 -14.52 9.89
CA HIS A 1106 -34.70 -13.77 10.40
C HIS A 1106 -34.78 -12.28 10.00
N LEU A 1107 -34.03 -11.44 10.70
CA LEU A 1107 -33.54 -10.18 10.14
C LEU A 1107 -32.17 -10.44 9.50
N GLY A 1108 -31.72 -9.60 8.58
CA GLY A 1108 -30.34 -9.72 8.09
C GLY A 1108 -29.85 -8.58 7.20
N PHE A 1109 -28.53 -8.40 7.16
CA PHE A 1109 -27.85 -7.47 6.26
C PHE A 1109 -27.46 -8.19 4.96
N LEU A 1110 -28.12 -7.80 3.88
CA LEU A 1110 -28.06 -8.41 2.55
C LEU A 1110 -26.91 -7.76 1.76
N GLY A 1111 -25.77 -8.43 1.64
CA GLY A 1111 -24.51 -7.79 1.22
C GLY A 1111 -24.30 -7.79 -0.31
N HIS A 1112 -24.31 -6.61 -0.94
CA HIS A 1112 -24.18 -6.48 -2.40
C HIS A 1112 -22.77 -6.08 -2.90
N GLY A 1113 -21.73 -6.44 -2.15
CA GLY A 1113 -20.34 -6.35 -2.62
C GLY A 1113 -19.66 -4.97 -2.47
N SER A 1114 -20.24 -4.08 -1.65
CA SER A 1114 -19.66 -2.77 -1.31
C SER A 1114 -19.36 -2.64 0.20
N PRO A 1115 -18.38 -1.81 0.60
CA PRO A 1115 -18.08 -1.57 2.01
C PRO A 1115 -19.03 -0.55 2.64
N LEU A 1116 -19.37 -0.76 3.92
CA LEU A 1116 -20.14 0.14 4.78
C LEU A 1116 -19.96 -0.27 6.25
N LYS A 1117 -20.60 0.45 7.18
CA LYS A 1117 -20.59 0.09 8.61
C LYS A 1117 -21.97 0.15 9.26
N PHE A 1118 -22.15 -0.63 10.32
CA PHE A 1118 -23.31 -0.62 11.22
C PHE A 1118 -22.88 -0.53 12.69
N ARG A 1119 -23.77 -0.06 13.58
CA ARG A 1119 -23.60 -0.14 15.05
C ARG A 1119 -24.92 0.02 15.81
N ASN A 1120 -24.86 -0.09 17.14
CA ASN A 1120 -25.95 0.22 18.08
C ASN A 1120 -27.24 -0.55 17.76
N ILE A 1121 -27.12 -1.83 17.39
CA ILE A 1121 -28.20 -2.62 16.81
C ILE A 1121 -28.99 -3.31 17.93
N ARG A 1122 -30.31 -3.13 17.94
CA ARG A 1122 -31.21 -3.63 18.99
C ARG A 1122 -32.63 -3.85 18.47
N ILE A 1123 -33.37 -4.73 19.15
CA ILE A 1123 -34.73 -5.10 18.76
C ILE A 1123 -35.67 -5.20 19.96
N ASN A 1124 -36.91 -4.72 19.83
CA ASN A 1124 -38.01 -5.01 20.73
C ASN A 1124 -38.91 -6.05 20.07
N ASP A 1125 -39.15 -7.18 20.72
CA ASP A 1125 -39.99 -8.24 20.20
C ASP A 1125 -41.45 -8.04 20.67
N LEU A 1126 -42.22 -7.38 19.82
CA LEU A 1126 -43.63 -7.05 20.09
C LEU A 1126 -44.51 -8.30 20.14
N SER A 1127 -44.12 -9.39 19.46
CA SER A 1127 -44.85 -10.66 19.48
C SER A 1127 -44.84 -11.35 20.86
N LYS A 1128 -43.84 -11.05 21.69
CA LYS A 1128 -43.69 -11.59 23.05
C LYS A 1128 -44.38 -10.72 24.12
N GLN A 1129 -44.88 -9.53 23.77
CA GLN A 1129 -45.58 -8.65 24.71
C GLN A 1129 -47.05 -9.10 24.87
N LYS A 1130 -47.44 -9.53 26.09
CA LYS A 1130 -48.83 -9.87 26.39
C LYS A 1130 -49.69 -8.60 26.40
N THR A 1131 -50.71 -8.57 25.54
CA THR A 1131 -51.76 -7.55 25.58
C THR A 1131 -52.66 -7.74 26.80
N GLU A 1132 -52.60 -6.83 27.77
CA GLU A 1132 -53.60 -6.76 28.84
C GLU A 1132 -54.96 -6.30 28.26
N PRO A 1133 -56.07 -6.97 28.62
CA PRO A 1133 -57.37 -6.68 28.02
C PRO A 1133 -57.95 -5.36 28.55
N VAL A 1134 -58.25 -4.44 27.62
CA VAL A 1134 -58.85 -3.13 27.94
C VAL A 1134 -60.21 -3.29 28.63
N VAL A 1135 -60.28 -2.90 29.90
CA VAL A 1135 -61.54 -2.87 30.67
C VAL A 1135 -62.42 -1.74 30.13
N SER A 1136 -63.61 -2.08 29.63
CA SER A 1136 -64.55 -1.11 29.07
C SER A 1136 -65.36 -0.40 30.17
N GLU A 1137 -65.27 0.94 30.22
CA GLU A 1137 -66.05 1.74 31.16
C GLU A 1137 -67.56 1.69 30.84
N LYS A 1138 -68.35 1.13 31.76
CA LYS A 1138 -69.81 1.21 31.70
C LYS A 1138 -70.28 2.63 32.01
N LYS A 1139 -70.83 3.32 31.00
CA LYS A 1139 -71.52 4.61 31.11
C LYS A 1139 -72.50 4.64 32.30
N LYS A 1140 -72.21 5.44 33.33
CA LYS A 1140 -73.20 5.81 34.36
C LYS A 1140 -74.13 6.90 33.81
N GLY A 1141 -75.37 6.54 33.52
CA GLY A 1141 -76.42 7.51 33.16
C GLY A 1141 -76.89 8.33 34.36
N LYS A 1142 -77.16 9.62 34.16
CA LYS A 1142 -77.85 10.46 35.16
C LYS A 1142 -79.32 10.05 35.27
N LYS A 1143 -79.82 9.87 36.49
CA LYS A 1143 -81.21 10.17 36.86
C LYS A 1143 -81.25 11.01 38.14
N ARG A 1144 -82.33 11.78 38.31
CA ARG A 1144 -82.66 12.59 39.48
C ARG A 1144 -83.75 11.88 40.29
N LYS A 1145 -83.74 12.14 41.60
CA LYS A 1145 -84.58 11.52 42.64
C LYS A 1145 -84.23 10.06 42.89
#